data_AF-A0A6F7W8T9-F1
#
_entry.id   AF-A0A6F7W8T9-F1
#
_cell.length_a   1.000
_cell.length_b   1.000
_cell.length_c   1.000
_cell.angle_alpha   90.00
_cell.angle_beta   90.00
_cell.angle_gamma   90.00
#
_symmetry.space_group_name_H-M   'P 1'
#
loop_
_entity.id
_entity.type
_entity.pdbx_description
1 polymer ?
#
loop_
_entity_poly.entity_id
_entity_poly.type
_entity_poly.pdbx_seq_one_letter_code
_entity_poly.pdbx_strand_id
1 'polypeptide(L)'
;MRFTDAVQALLADGHRVFIEVSTHPVLTLGLQETFEEAEVSAVTVPTLRRDHGGRAQLLHSLGQAFIAGVEVDWRAAFPADPTPRTVDLPTYAFQRQRYWATATGGVGDVGAAGLQRVEHPLLRAAVGLADGGLVLTGRVSATGGEGWLGDHAVAGAPLVPGAALVEWALRAADEVGCGGIEELALQVPLVLPSSGGLRVQIVVGEAAEDGRRDVRVYSRPDRDAEPGAGPDWVSHAEGVLSPPAAPNAAEVLGGVWPPEGAKPMDVEGFYEHAVAAGYAYGPSFQGLRAVWRDGADLLAEVALPEAAGDADGFGIHPALLDAALHPMLLAADAESADDDGMRLPFVWNGVSLWAAEATTVRVRLSPRQPSPDQDGAVTEGGLRVVVADAMGAPVLTVDSLTMRPADPRQLRSGDGRGVDGLFTLDWIPMPDVSELDTSDAMGWVVLGEDVLHLAEEPGLGDGGVVCHPGLEALVAALDDGAPPPAFAVTHLPAGGGLPEAGAAARAADGLAAVGRALELVQRWLAEPRLTDTRLVVVTRGAVSTEAPEDGDTGAEELNVAAAGLWGLLRSAQAEHPDRFVLLDLHQATDPTVGDVADAVARAVRADEPQAALRAGRWMVPRLMRARHTEGAAESESGGLTPGGLDPDGTVLITGGTGLLGGLVAEHLVRTWQVKHLVLVSRRGLDAPGAPELAERLSDLGAQVRIATVDVTDGDAVADAVAGIDPARPLTGVIHAAGLLDDAVVTSQTREQVARVWAAKAAAAAHLHTATADLPLRMFVMFSSAAGVVGNAGQAGYAAANAFVDALVAHRRALGLPGLSLAWGLWAQASEMTGHVGQADLTRLRGMRPLSSERGLALLDAACRFASPLMVAVDFDPAGVAGGDLPAVLRGLAAGRTRRRTAEGGPSASGLAG
;
A
#
# COMPACT_ATOMS: atom_id res chain seq x y z
N MET A 1 -49.03 20.45 -75.91
CA MET A 1 -47.92 19.89 -75.12
C MET A 1 -48.53 19.42 -73.80
N ARG A 2 -48.33 18.15 -73.39
CA ARG A 2 -48.83 17.59 -72.13
C ARG A 2 -47.69 17.57 -71.10
N PHE A 3 -47.26 18.76 -70.65
CA PHE A 3 -46.05 18.91 -69.82
C PHE A 3 -46.22 18.28 -68.45
N THR A 4 -47.29 18.64 -67.73
CA THR A 4 -47.61 18.13 -66.40
C THR A 4 -47.72 16.60 -66.39
N ASP A 5 -48.43 16.01 -67.35
CA ASP A 5 -48.55 14.54 -67.45
C ASP A 5 -47.19 13.84 -67.62
N ALA A 6 -46.27 14.45 -68.39
CA ALA A 6 -44.93 13.90 -68.59
C ALA A 6 -44.07 14.02 -67.33
N VAL A 7 -44.16 15.13 -66.60
CA VAL A 7 -43.46 15.33 -65.33
C VAL A 7 -43.98 14.35 -64.27
N GLN A 8 -45.30 14.19 -64.15
CA GLN A 8 -45.90 13.22 -63.22
C GLN A 8 -45.45 11.78 -63.51
N ALA A 9 -45.35 11.39 -64.78
CA ALA A 9 -44.80 10.08 -65.15
C ALA A 9 -43.34 9.93 -64.73
N LEU A 10 -42.49 10.93 -64.97
CA LEU A 10 -41.08 10.91 -64.54
C LEU A 10 -40.94 10.84 -63.01
N LEU A 11 -41.81 11.52 -62.26
CA LEU A 11 -41.84 11.41 -60.80
C LEU A 11 -42.26 9.99 -60.35
N ALA A 12 -43.25 9.38 -61.02
CA ALA A 12 -43.66 8.01 -60.74
C ALA A 12 -42.53 7.01 -61.02
N ASP A 13 -41.72 7.26 -62.06
CA ASP A 13 -40.53 6.47 -62.41
C ASP A 13 -39.32 6.71 -61.49
N GLY A 14 -39.46 7.56 -60.47
CA GLY A 14 -38.44 7.77 -59.45
C GLY A 14 -37.45 8.90 -59.73
N HIS A 15 -37.64 9.69 -60.79
CA HIS A 15 -36.78 10.85 -61.04
C HIS A 15 -37.05 11.97 -60.03
N ARG A 16 -35.99 12.54 -59.46
CA ARG A 16 -36.08 13.57 -58.39
C ARG A 16 -35.31 14.85 -58.70
N VAL A 17 -34.55 14.89 -59.80
CA VAL A 17 -33.79 16.08 -60.21
C VAL A 17 -34.10 16.39 -61.68
N PHE A 18 -34.50 17.63 -61.94
CA PHE A 18 -34.88 18.12 -63.26
C PHE A 18 -33.98 19.28 -63.65
N ILE A 19 -33.25 19.16 -64.77
CA ILE A 19 -32.40 20.22 -65.29
C ILE A 19 -33.21 21.03 -66.30
N GLU A 20 -33.51 22.28 -65.98
CA GLU A 20 -34.20 23.18 -66.89
C GLU A 20 -33.19 23.84 -67.84
N VAL A 21 -33.13 23.31 -69.07
CA VAL A 21 -32.30 23.85 -70.15
C VAL A 21 -33.05 24.99 -70.86
N SER A 22 -32.84 26.22 -70.40
CA SER A 22 -33.56 27.40 -70.90
C SER A 22 -32.71 28.66 -70.78
N THR A 23 -33.09 29.75 -71.46
CA THR A 23 -32.38 31.04 -71.41
C THR A 23 -32.66 31.85 -70.14
N HIS A 24 -33.66 31.43 -69.36
CA HIS A 24 -34.08 31.92 -68.05
C HIS A 24 -35.09 30.90 -67.49
N PRO A 25 -35.23 30.70 -66.18
CA PRO A 25 -36.21 29.76 -65.63
C PRO A 25 -37.64 30.14 -66.05
N VAL A 26 -38.27 29.33 -66.90
CA VAL A 26 -39.66 29.46 -67.34
C VAL A 26 -40.51 28.33 -66.78
N LEU A 27 -39.92 27.14 -66.60
CA LEU A 27 -40.64 25.92 -66.22
C LEU A 27 -40.53 25.60 -64.72
N THR A 28 -39.62 26.24 -64.00
CA THR A 28 -39.35 25.98 -62.58
C THR A 28 -40.61 26.04 -61.72
N LEU A 29 -41.46 27.06 -61.89
CA LEU A 29 -42.69 27.21 -61.10
C LEU A 29 -43.67 26.07 -61.37
N GLY A 30 -43.94 25.77 -62.65
CA GLY A 30 -44.85 24.69 -63.02
C GLY A 30 -44.33 23.29 -62.63
N LEU A 31 -43.00 23.10 -62.63
CA LEU A 31 -42.37 21.90 -62.09
C LEU A 31 -42.59 21.80 -60.57
N GLN A 32 -42.37 22.89 -59.82
CA GLN A 32 -42.61 22.93 -58.37
C GLN A 32 -44.08 22.65 -58.02
N GLU A 33 -45.03 23.29 -58.70
CA GLU A 33 -46.46 23.02 -58.52
C GLU A 33 -46.79 21.54 -58.79
N THR A 34 -46.19 20.94 -59.82
CA THR A 34 -46.39 19.51 -60.13
C THR A 34 -45.77 18.60 -59.05
N PHE A 35 -44.63 18.99 -58.46
CA PHE A 35 -43.99 18.24 -57.38
C PHE A 35 -44.82 18.28 -56.10
N GLU A 36 -45.37 19.45 -55.77
CA GLU A 36 -46.27 19.67 -54.64
C GLU A 36 -47.58 18.88 -54.81
N GLU A 37 -48.21 18.93 -55.99
CA GLU A 37 -49.42 18.17 -56.29
C GLU A 37 -49.20 16.65 -56.24
N ALA A 38 -48.02 16.19 -56.63
CA ALA A 38 -47.63 14.78 -56.53
C ALA A 38 -47.15 14.37 -55.12
N GLU A 39 -47.01 15.31 -54.17
CA GLU A 39 -46.40 15.11 -52.85
C GLU A 39 -45.00 14.48 -52.90
N VAL A 40 -44.22 14.79 -53.95
CA VAL A 40 -42.86 14.27 -54.15
C VAL A 40 -41.82 15.36 -53.95
N SER A 41 -40.83 15.12 -53.09
CA SER A 41 -39.67 16.02 -52.96
C SER A 41 -38.75 15.87 -54.17
N ALA A 42 -38.71 16.89 -55.04
CA ALA A 42 -37.84 16.95 -56.21
C ALA A 42 -37.24 18.36 -56.39
N VAL A 43 -36.10 18.43 -57.06
CA VAL A 43 -35.33 19.68 -57.28
C VAL A 43 -35.31 20.03 -58.75
N THR A 44 -35.60 21.30 -59.07
CA THR A 44 -35.38 21.85 -60.41
C THR A 44 -34.14 22.75 -60.40
N VAL A 45 -33.21 22.47 -61.31
CA VAL A 45 -31.97 23.23 -61.48
C VAL A 45 -32.01 23.98 -62.81
N PRO A 46 -32.15 25.32 -62.81
CA PRO A 46 -32.11 26.09 -64.03
C PRO A 46 -30.67 26.27 -64.52
N THR A 47 -30.45 26.14 -65.82
CA THR A 47 -29.12 26.24 -66.43
C THR A 47 -28.65 27.68 -66.67
N LEU A 48 -29.58 28.63 -66.90
CA LEU A 48 -29.29 30.05 -67.10
C LEU A 48 -30.34 30.92 -66.39
N ARG A 49 -29.96 32.16 -66.08
CA ARG A 49 -30.84 33.22 -65.57
C ARG A 49 -30.74 34.46 -66.47
N ARG A 50 -31.84 35.20 -66.55
CA ARG A 50 -31.94 36.46 -67.31
C ARG A 50 -30.94 37.46 -66.74
N ASP A 51 -30.24 38.14 -67.64
CA ASP A 51 -29.19 39.11 -67.34
C ASP A 51 -27.98 38.54 -66.56
N HIS A 52 -27.95 37.23 -66.31
CA HIS A 52 -26.91 36.50 -65.60
C HIS A 52 -26.48 35.25 -66.38
N GLY A 53 -26.41 35.36 -67.71
CA GLY A 53 -25.91 34.31 -68.59
C GLY A 53 -24.39 34.24 -68.54
N GLY A 54 -23.82 33.04 -68.41
CA GLY A 54 -22.37 32.85 -68.47
C GLY A 54 -21.86 31.64 -67.69
N ARG A 55 -20.55 31.40 -67.79
CA ARG A 55 -19.88 30.24 -67.15
C ARG A 55 -20.08 30.21 -65.64
N ALA A 56 -20.07 31.35 -64.96
CA ALA A 56 -20.29 31.44 -63.52
C ALA A 56 -21.67 30.94 -63.10
N GLN A 57 -22.73 31.34 -63.83
CA GLN A 57 -24.08 30.87 -63.57
C GLN A 57 -24.22 29.37 -63.86
N LEU A 58 -23.63 28.87 -64.95
CA LEU A 58 -23.66 27.45 -65.27
C LEU A 58 -22.92 26.60 -64.21
N LEU A 59 -21.77 27.06 -63.73
CA LEU A 59 -21.04 26.40 -62.62
C LEU A 59 -21.84 26.43 -61.32
N HIS A 60 -22.56 27.51 -61.04
CA HIS A 60 -23.47 27.58 -59.90
C HIS A 60 -24.60 26.54 -60.02
N SER A 61 -25.21 26.43 -61.20
CA SER A 61 -26.23 25.41 -61.49
C SER A 61 -25.69 23.98 -61.36
N LEU A 62 -24.47 23.71 -61.84
CA LEU A 62 -23.81 22.41 -61.62
C LEU A 62 -23.56 22.14 -60.14
N GLY A 63 -23.19 23.16 -59.35
CA GLY A 63 -23.08 23.05 -57.89
C GLY A 63 -24.42 22.71 -57.22
N GLN A 64 -25.52 23.31 -57.67
CA GLN A 64 -26.86 22.98 -57.19
C GLN A 64 -27.26 21.55 -57.54
N ALA A 65 -26.94 21.08 -58.75
CA ALA A 65 -27.17 19.69 -59.14
C ALA A 65 -26.35 18.71 -58.29
N PHE A 66 -25.08 19.03 -58.01
CA PHE A 66 -24.21 18.23 -57.15
C PHE A 66 -24.72 18.14 -55.70
N ILE A 67 -25.17 19.26 -55.12
CA ILE A 67 -25.81 19.28 -53.79
C ILE A 67 -27.12 18.48 -53.79
N ALA A 68 -27.84 18.45 -54.91
CA ALA A 68 -29.03 17.62 -55.10
C ALA A 68 -28.73 16.13 -55.38
N GLY A 69 -27.46 15.71 -55.34
CA GLY A 69 -27.04 14.31 -55.48
C GLY A 69 -26.76 13.84 -56.92
N VAL A 70 -26.70 14.76 -57.90
CA VAL A 70 -26.29 14.42 -59.27
C VAL A 70 -24.78 14.29 -59.33
N GLU A 71 -24.27 13.18 -59.88
CA GLU A 71 -22.84 13.07 -60.19
C GLU A 71 -22.45 14.09 -61.27
N VAL A 72 -21.48 14.94 -60.95
CA VAL A 72 -20.93 15.96 -61.86
C VAL A 72 -19.47 15.64 -62.13
N ASP A 73 -19.13 15.45 -63.40
CA ASP A 73 -17.72 15.37 -63.82
C ASP A 73 -17.09 16.76 -63.82
N TRP A 74 -16.47 17.13 -62.70
CA TRP A 74 -15.77 18.40 -62.55
C TRP A 74 -14.51 18.50 -63.41
N ARG A 75 -13.95 17.38 -63.92
CA ARG A 75 -12.76 17.41 -64.79
C ARG A 75 -13.06 18.12 -66.11
N ALA A 76 -14.27 17.94 -66.65
CA ALA A 76 -14.72 18.63 -67.85
C ALA A 76 -14.75 20.18 -67.69
N ALA A 77 -14.87 20.69 -66.46
CA ALA A 77 -14.86 22.12 -66.18
C ALA A 77 -13.45 22.75 -66.20
N PHE A 78 -12.38 21.94 -66.23
CA PHE A 78 -10.99 22.36 -66.21
C PHE A 78 -10.18 21.72 -67.35
N PRO A 79 -10.41 22.11 -68.62
CA PRO A 79 -9.75 21.52 -69.78
C PRO A 79 -8.27 21.95 -69.97
N ALA A 80 -7.58 22.37 -68.91
CA ALA A 80 -6.21 22.88 -68.98
C ALA A 80 -5.17 21.74 -68.90
N ASP A 81 -4.03 21.91 -69.59
CA ASP A 81 -2.85 21.04 -69.49
C ASP A 81 -1.67 21.83 -68.88
N PRO A 82 -1.15 21.45 -67.70
CA PRO A 82 -1.57 20.31 -66.89
C PRO A 82 -2.90 20.54 -66.17
N THR A 83 -3.62 19.46 -65.91
CA THR A 83 -4.87 19.45 -65.14
C THR A 83 -4.63 20.09 -63.75
N PRO A 84 -5.50 20.99 -63.28
CA PRO A 84 -5.37 21.57 -61.94
C PRO A 84 -5.31 20.50 -60.84
N ARG A 85 -4.37 20.66 -59.90
CA ARG A 85 -4.24 19.78 -58.72
C ARG A 85 -5.37 20.03 -57.72
N THR A 86 -5.86 18.98 -57.08
CA THR A 86 -6.72 19.09 -55.90
C THR A 86 -5.90 19.63 -54.72
N VAL A 87 -6.51 20.47 -53.89
CA VAL A 87 -5.91 21.01 -52.66
C VAL A 87 -6.78 20.62 -51.48
N ASP A 88 -6.16 20.31 -50.35
CA ASP A 88 -6.89 20.02 -49.12
C ASP A 88 -7.52 21.31 -48.58
N LEU A 89 -8.83 21.25 -48.33
CA LEU A 89 -9.57 22.30 -47.65
C LEU A 89 -9.60 22.02 -46.14
N PRO A 90 -9.85 23.04 -45.30
CA PRO A 90 -10.08 22.83 -43.87
C PRO A 90 -11.10 21.71 -43.64
N THR A 91 -10.80 20.84 -42.68
CA THR A 91 -11.67 19.71 -42.33
C THR A 91 -13.03 20.18 -41.82
N TYR A 92 -14.00 19.27 -41.76
CA TYR A 92 -15.34 19.53 -41.24
C TYR A 92 -15.30 20.33 -39.93
N ALA A 93 -16.00 21.46 -39.89
CA ALA A 93 -16.10 22.30 -38.71
C ALA A 93 -17.05 21.64 -37.70
N PHE A 94 -16.54 20.68 -36.92
CA PHE A 94 -17.29 20.05 -35.85
C PHE A 94 -17.91 21.13 -34.95
N GLN A 95 -19.20 20.99 -34.61
CA GLN A 95 -19.92 21.94 -33.75
C GLN A 95 -19.36 22.00 -32.31
N ARG A 96 -18.39 21.13 -31.98
CA ARG A 96 -17.70 21.02 -30.68
C ARG A 96 -18.67 20.95 -29.49
N GLN A 97 -19.83 20.31 -29.67
CA GLN A 97 -20.71 19.99 -28.57
C GLN A 97 -20.14 18.81 -27.77
N ARG A 98 -20.08 18.96 -26.45
CA ARG A 98 -19.50 17.99 -25.53
C ARG A 98 -20.51 16.88 -25.25
N TYR A 99 -20.47 15.81 -26.03
CA TYR A 99 -21.23 14.59 -25.78
C TYR A 99 -20.36 13.55 -25.07
N TRP A 100 -20.09 13.81 -23.78
CA TRP A 100 -19.44 12.85 -22.90
C TRP A 100 -20.51 12.19 -22.02
N ALA A 101 -20.44 10.87 -21.82
CA ALA A 101 -21.20 10.20 -20.77
C ALA A 101 -20.57 10.60 -19.43
N THR A 102 -20.92 11.77 -18.93
CA THR A 102 -20.70 12.11 -17.52
C THR A 102 -21.61 11.19 -16.73
N ALA A 103 -21.02 10.30 -15.93
CA ALA A 103 -21.75 9.55 -14.92
C ALA A 103 -22.20 10.52 -13.81
N THR A 104 -23.16 11.38 -14.12
CA THR A 104 -24.00 12.00 -13.12
C THR A 104 -24.86 10.87 -12.58
N GLY A 105 -24.50 10.35 -11.39
CA GLY A 105 -25.32 9.43 -10.63
C GLY A 105 -26.64 10.11 -10.30
N GLY A 106 -27.61 9.98 -11.21
CA GLY A 106 -28.99 10.37 -10.99
C GLY A 106 -29.59 9.48 -9.92
N VAL A 107 -29.56 9.98 -8.68
CA VAL A 107 -30.46 9.74 -7.55
C VAL A 107 -31.59 8.76 -7.88
N GLY A 108 -31.41 7.48 -7.56
CA GLY A 108 -32.56 6.70 -7.10
C GLY A 108 -33.09 7.36 -5.83
N ASP A 109 -34.40 7.37 -5.63
CA ASP A 109 -35.02 7.89 -4.41
C ASP A 109 -34.42 7.17 -3.18
N VAL A 110 -33.44 7.81 -2.52
CA VAL A 110 -32.79 7.27 -1.32
C VAL A 110 -33.80 7.06 -0.19
N GLY A 111 -34.93 7.79 -0.23
CA GLY A 111 -36.07 7.60 0.67
C GLY A 111 -36.71 6.23 0.53
N ALA A 112 -36.73 5.64 -0.67
CA ALA A 112 -37.25 4.29 -0.88
C ALA A 112 -36.40 3.20 -0.18
N ALA A 113 -35.13 3.50 0.13
CA ALA A 113 -34.23 2.65 0.90
C ALA A 113 -34.28 2.95 2.42
N GLY A 114 -35.19 3.81 2.88
CA GLY A 114 -35.28 4.23 4.28
C GLY A 114 -34.21 5.24 4.71
N LEU A 115 -33.49 5.84 3.76
CA LEU A 115 -32.47 6.86 4.03
C LEU A 115 -33.04 8.27 3.87
N GLN A 116 -32.55 9.21 4.67
CA GLN A 116 -32.83 10.63 4.52
C GLN A 116 -31.91 11.23 3.47
N ARG A 117 -32.45 12.08 2.60
CA ARG A 117 -31.65 12.83 1.63
C ARG A 117 -30.98 14.00 2.33
N VAL A 118 -29.68 14.14 2.12
CA VAL A 118 -28.88 15.27 2.63
C VAL A 118 -28.55 16.18 1.46
N GLU A 119 -28.95 17.45 1.54
CA GLU A 119 -28.53 18.47 0.57
C GLU A 119 -27.08 18.87 0.87
N HIS A 120 -26.15 18.07 0.32
CA HIS A 120 -24.71 18.31 0.38
C HIS A 120 -24.03 17.64 -0.84
N PRO A 121 -22.97 18.22 -1.45
CA PRO A 121 -22.37 17.70 -2.69
C PRO A 121 -21.67 16.33 -2.59
N LEU A 122 -21.08 15.98 -1.44
CA LEU A 122 -20.39 14.69 -1.24
C LEU A 122 -21.18 13.69 -0.38
N LEU A 123 -21.72 14.14 0.76
CA LEU A 123 -22.60 13.39 1.67
C LEU A 123 -24.05 13.46 1.18
N ARG A 124 -24.53 12.40 0.52
CA ARG A 124 -25.83 12.43 -0.19
C ARG A 124 -26.99 11.83 0.60
N ALA A 125 -26.69 11.04 1.63
CA ALA A 125 -27.70 10.35 2.41
C ALA A 125 -27.33 10.27 3.90
N ALA A 126 -28.34 10.19 4.75
CA ALA A 126 -28.21 9.98 6.19
C ALA A 126 -29.16 8.88 6.69
N VAL A 127 -28.81 8.24 7.79
CA VAL A 127 -29.65 7.28 8.50
C VAL A 127 -29.58 7.54 10.00
N GLY A 128 -30.74 7.75 10.62
CA GLY A 128 -30.87 7.81 12.08
C GLY A 128 -30.77 6.41 12.68
N LEU A 129 -30.00 6.30 13.76
CA LEU A 129 -29.84 5.07 14.52
C LEU A 129 -30.87 4.99 15.65
N ALA A 130 -31.22 3.78 16.07
CA ALA A 130 -32.27 3.56 17.07
C ALA A 130 -31.91 4.08 18.48
N ASP A 131 -30.62 4.27 18.74
CA ASP A 131 -30.06 4.85 19.97
C ASP A 131 -29.99 6.40 19.93
N GLY A 132 -30.50 7.03 18.87
CA GLY A 132 -30.45 8.48 18.71
C GLY A 132 -29.14 9.01 18.11
N GLY A 133 -28.28 8.12 17.59
CA GLY A 133 -27.16 8.47 16.72
C GLY A 133 -27.57 8.74 15.27
N LEU A 134 -26.61 9.17 14.45
CA LEU A 134 -26.81 9.51 13.04
C LEU A 134 -25.60 9.05 12.21
N VAL A 135 -25.83 8.53 11.00
CA VAL A 135 -24.76 8.24 10.04
C VAL A 135 -25.02 8.96 8.72
N LEU A 136 -24.14 9.88 8.33
CA LEU A 136 -24.09 10.44 6.98
C LEU A 136 -23.19 9.58 6.10
N THR A 137 -23.51 9.42 4.83
CA THR A 137 -22.75 8.61 3.88
C THR A 137 -22.62 9.27 2.51
N GLY A 138 -21.47 9.05 1.88
CA GLY A 138 -21.11 9.64 0.60
C GLY A 138 -20.07 8.83 -0.16
N ARG A 139 -19.73 9.30 -1.37
CA ARG A 139 -18.66 8.73 -2.20
C ARG A 139 -17.72 9.83 -2.66
N VAL A 140 -16.42 9.62 -2.49
CA VAL A 140 -15.36 10.53 -2.95
C VAL A 140 -14.42 9.82 -3.91
N SER A 141 -13.81 10.54 -4.85
CA SER A 141 -12.89 10.00 -5.85
C SER A 141 -11.93 11.09 -6.32
N ALA A 142 -10.72 10.71 -6.72
CA ALA A 142 -9.76 11.63 -7.33
C ALA A 142 -10.17 12.03 -8.77
N THR A 143 -10.91 11.18 -9.50
CA THR A 143 -11.14 11.34 -10.95
C THR A 143 -12.63 11.32 -11.35
N GLY A 144 -13.56 11.55 -10.40
CA GLY A 144 -15.02 11.48 -10.59
C GLY A 144 -15.75 12.82 -10.43
N GLY A 145 -17.04 12.86 -10.78
CA GLY A 145 -17.96 13.97 -11.14
C GLY A 145 -17.86 15.42 -10.61
N GLU A 146 -16.88 15.79 -9.79
CA GLU A 146 -16.47 17.17 -9.49
C GLU A 146 -14.94 17.35 -9.35
N GLY A 147 -14.12 16.29 -9.40
CA GLY A 147 -12.66 16.25 -9.66
C GLY A 147 -11.71 17.01 -8.73
N TRP A 148 -12.18 18.04 -8.05
CA TRP A 148 -11.37 19.05 -7.38
C TRP A 148 -10.60 18.46 -6.20
N LEU A 149 -11.13 17.47 -5.49
CA LEU A 149 -10.41 16.80 -4.41
C LEU A 149 -9.08 16.16 -4.85
N GLY A 150 -8.96 15.79 -6.13
CA GLY A 150 -7.71 15.27 -6.70
C GLY A 150 -6.62 16.33 -6.86
N ASP A 151 -6.98 17.62 -6.88
CA ASP A 151 -6.04 18.73 -7.00
C ASP A 151 -5.34 19.06 -5.67
N HIS A 152 -5.73 18.46 -4.55
CA HIS A 152 -4.99 18.61 -3.30
C HIS A 152 -4.06 17.41 -3.10
N ALA A 153 -2.77 17.58 -3.41
CA ALA A 153 -1.77 16.55 -3.24
C ALA A 153 -0.65 16.98 -2.29
N VAL A 154 -0.22 16.07 -1.42
CA VAL A 154 0.84 16.31 -0.44
C VAL A 154 1.88 15.20 -0.57
N ALA A 155 3.15 15.57 -0.65
CA ALA A 155 4.29 14.69 -0.96
C ALA A 155 4.09 13.81 -2.21
N GLY A 156 3.27 14.26 -3.16
CA GLY A 156 2.93 13.54 -4.39
C GLY A 156 1.68 12.65 -4.33
N ALA A 157 1.02 12.54 -3.16
CA ALA A 157 -0.18 11.72 -2.98
C ALA A 157 -1.47 12.57 -2.94
N PRO A 158 -2.52 12.26 -3.73
CA PRO A 158 -3.82 12.93 -3.65
C PRO A 158 -4.50 12.67 -2.30
N LEU A 159 -4.75 13.74 -1.53
CA LEU A 159 -5.20 13.67 -0.15
C LEU A 159 -6.47 14.50 0.04
N VAL A 160 -7.48 13.97 0.72
CA VAL A 160 -8.60 14.79 1.18
C VAL A 160 -8.08 15.77 2.24
N PRO A 161 -8.23 17.10 2.04
CA PRO A 161 -7.70 18.10 2.96
C PRO A 161 -8.40 18.01 4.32
N GLY A 162 -7.70 18.39 5.40
CA GLY A 162 -8.29 18.45 6.73
C GLY A 162 -9.53 19.35 6.79
N ALA A 163 -9.54 20.43 5.98
CA ALA A 163 -10.69 21.31 5.80
C ALA A 163 -11.97 20.59 5.35
N ALA A 164 -11.85 19.53 4.52
CA ALA A 164 -13.02 18.74 4.10
C ALA A 164 -13.55 17.86 5.25
N LEU A 165 -12.68 17.32 6.10
CA LEU A 165 -13.12 16.54 7.27
C LEU A 165 -13.85 17.43 8.29
N VAL A 166 -13.39 18.66 8.48
CA VAL A 166 -14.05 19.69 9.31
C VAL A 166 -15.42 20.04 8.73
N GLU A 167 -15.50 20.29 7.42
CA GLU A 167 -16.76 20.63 6.75
C GLU A 167 -17.78 19.48 6.85
N TRP A 168 -17.36 18.22 6.68
CA TRP A 168 -18.24 17.06 6.87
C TRP A 168 -18.75 16.92 8.30
N ALA A 169 -17.90 17.22 9.28
CA ALA A 169 -18.29 17.20 10.70
C ALA A 169 -19.27 18.35 11.02
N LEU A 170 -19.07 19.55 10.47
CA LEU A 170 -20.02 20.67 10.58
C LEU A 170 -21.37 20.32 9.95
N ARG A 171 -21.37 19.71 8.76
CA ARG A 171 -22.62 19.26 8.12
C ARG A 171 -23.35 18.24 8.97
N ALA A 172 -22.62 17.31 9.59
CA ALA A 172 -23.19 16.34 10.51
C ALA A 172 -23.72 17.00 11.80
N ALA A 173 -23.05 18.05 12.30
CA ALA A 173 -23.50 18.85 13.43
C ALA A 173 -24.84 19.52 13.16
N ASP A 174 -25.02 20.12 11.98
CA ASP A 174 -26.27 20.75 11.57
C ASP A 174 -27.44 19.75 11.54
N GLU A 175 -27.22 18.53 11.04
CA GLU A 175 -28.24 17.48 11.00
C GLU A 175 -28.71 17.02 12.39
N VAL A 176 -27.88 17.15 13.42
CA VAL A 176 -28.23 16.79 14.81
C VAL A 176 -28.54 18.00 15.70
N GLY A 177 -28.53 19.22 15.14
CA GLY A 177 -28.81 20.46 15.86
C GLY A 177 -27.69 20.93 16.80
N CYS A 178 -26.47 20.44 16.60
CA CYS A 178 -25.26 21.00 17.21
C CYS A 178 -24.82 22.25 16.43
N GLY A 179 -24.17 23.22 17.07
CA GLY A 179 -23.78 24.48 16.42
C GLY A 179 -22.29 24.62 16.12
N GLY A 180 -21.51 23.56 16.33
CA GLY A 180 -20.08 23.56 16.03
C GLY A 180 -19.36 22.29 16.46
N ILE A 181 -18.04 22.36 16.40
CA ILE A 181 -17.11 21.31 16.79
C ILE A 181 -16.32 21.83 18.00
N GLU A 182 -16.40 21.11 19.12
CA GLU A 182 -15.58 21.40 20.31
C GLU A 182 -14.13 21.01 20.04
N GLU A 183 -13.91 19.79 19.55
CA GLU A 183 -12.62 19.24 19.17
C GLU A 183 -12.79 18.27 17.99
N LEU A 184 -11.88 18.31 17.02
CA LEU A 184 -11.73 17.28 15.99
C LEU A 184 -10.25 16.97 15.77
N ALA A 185 -9.85 15.76 16.15
CA ALA A 185 -8.50 15.24 15.98
C ALA A 185 -8.42 14.40 14.71
N LEU A 186 -7.51 14.77 13.81
CA LEU A 186 -7.22 14.06 12.57
C LEU A 186 -6.20 12.95 12.86
N GLN A 187 -6.60 11.69 12.66
CA GLN A 187 -5.83 10.51 13.07
C GLN A 187 -4.95 9.98 11.92
N VAL A 188 -5.59 9.73 10.77
CA VAL A 188 -4.95 9.11 9.60
C VAL A 188 -5.32 9.89 8.35
N PRO A 189 -4.34 10.34 7.53
CA PRO A 189 -4.61 11.02 6.27
C PRO A 189 -5.50 10.18 5.34
N LEU A 190 -6.54 10.80 4.78
CA LEU A 190 -7.48 10.13 3.87
C LEU A 190 -6.98 10.28 2.42
N VAL A 191 -6.19 9.31 1.97
CA VAL A 191 -5.59 9.29 0.62
C VAL A 191 -6.59 8.75 -0.41
N LEU A 192 -6.77 9.49 -1.49
CA LEU A 192 -7.66 9.13 -2.59
C LEU A 192 -6.95 8.17 -3.56
N PRO A 193 -7.57 7.04 -3.92
CA PRO A 193 -6.95 6.12 -4.86
C PRO A 193 -6.89 6.70 -6.27
N SER A 194 -5.83 6.38 -7.01
CA SER A 194 -5.63 6.75 -8.43
C SER A 194 -6.73 6.23 -9.37
N SER A 195 -7.46 5.18 -8.95
CA SER A 195 -8.65 4.68 -9.65
C SER A 195 -9.73 4.23 -8.67
N GLY A 196 -10.99 4.46 -9.05
CA GLY A 196 -12.16 4.15 -8.21
C GLY A 196 -12.51 5.28 -7.24
N GLY A 197 -13.19 4.94 -6.15
CA GLY A 197 -13.56 5.89 -5.11
C GLY A 197 -13.56 5.27 -3.72
N LEU A 198 -13.83 6.09 -2.72
CA LEU A 198 -14.03 5.68 -1.34
C LEU A 198 -15.47 5.95 -0.94
N ARG A 199 -16.07 5.01 -0.21
CA ARG A 199 -17.29 5.27 0.58
C ARG A 199 -16.84 5.92 1.87
N VAL A 200 -17.48 7.03 2.24
CA VAL A 200 -17.22 7.74 3.49
C VAL A 200 -18.44 7.65 4.39
N GLN A 201 -18.21 7.55 5.70
CA GLN A 201 -19.26 7.59 6.71
C GLN A 201 -18.88 8.57 7.82
N ILE A 202 -19.83 9.41 8.22
CA ILE A 202 -19.69 10.28 9.39
C ILE A 202 -20.70 9.80 10.40
N VAL A 203 -20.20 9.29 11.53
CA VAL A 203 -21.00 8.67 12.58
C VAL A 203 -21.05 9.64 13.76
N VAL A 204 -22.26 10.04 14.14
CA VAL A 204 -22.55 10.88 15.30
C VAL A 204 -23.25 10.03 16.36
N GLY A 205 -22.75 10.09 17.59
CA GLY A 205 -23.32 9.36 18.73
C GLY A 205 -24.61 9.97 19.28
N GLU A 206 -25.19 9.29 20.27
CA GLU A 206 -26.28 9.83 21.10
C GLU A 206 -25.86 11.14 21.80
N ALA A 207 -26.82 12.01 22.10
CA ALA A 207 -26.57 13.22 22.88
C ALA A 207 -26.24 12.86 24.34
N ALA A 208 -25.13 13.40 24.84
CA ALA A 208 -24.87 13.46 26.27
C ALA A 208 -25.84 14.43 26.98
N GLU A 209 -25.90 14.36 28.31
CA GLU A 209 -26.79 15.21 29.14
C GLU A 209 -26.55 16.72 28.95
N ASP A 210 -25.34 17.11 28.55
CA ASP A 210 -24.93 18.49 28.29
C ASP A 210 -25.14 18.94 26.84
N GLY A 211 -25.71 18.08 25.99
CA GLY A 211 -25.99 18.36 24.58
C GLY A 211 -24.83 18.11 23.63
N ARG A 212 -23.68 17.61 24.12
CA ARG A 212 -22.54 17.22 23.28
C ARG A 212 -22.75 15.86 22.62
N ARG A 213 -22.07 15.64 21.49
CA ARG A 213 -22.14 14.37 20.74
C ARG A 213 -20.77 13.98 20.20
N ASP A 214 -20.39 12.72 20.34
CA ASP A 214 -19.21 12.18 19.65
C ASP A 214 -19.42 12.20 18.13
N VAL A 215 -18.36 12.49 17.37
CA VAL A 215 -18.34 12.38 15.91
C VAL A 215 -17.09 11.61 15.44
N ARG A 216 -17.26 10.74 14.45
CA ARG A 216 -16.16 9.98 13.83
C ARG A 216 -16.32 9.94 12.31
N VAL A 217 -15.22 10.08 11.59
CA VAL A 217 -15.17 10.04 10.13
C VAL A 217 -14.44 8.79 9.66
N TYR A 218 -15.11 7.98 8.85
CA TYR A 218 -14.60 6.71 8.33
C TYR A 218 -14.56 6.69 6.81
N SER A 219 -13.64 5.88 6.26
CA SER A 219 -13.68 5.53 4.84
C SER A 219 -13.38 4.05 4.58
N ARG A 220 -13.85 3.57 3.43
CA ARG A 220 -13.45 2.27 2.86
C ARG A 220 -13.48 2.33 1.33
N PRO A 221 -12.68 1.50 0.62
CA PRO A 221 -12.73 1.46 -0.83
C PRO A 221 -14.12 1.06 -1.35
N ASP A 222 -14.54 1.74 -2.42
CA ASP A 222 -15.81 1.50 -3.10
C ASP A 222 -15.67 0.31 -4.07
N ARG A 223 -15.68 -0.90 -3.52
CA ARG A 223 -15.83 -2.16 -4.27
C ARG A 223 -17.17 -2.81 -3.90
N ASP A 224 -17.74 -3.56 -4.83
CA ASP A 224 -18.89 -4.43 -4.57
C ASP A 224 -18.43 -5.63 -3.75
N ALA A 225 -18.22 -5.40 -2.46
CA ALA A 225 -18.02 -6.46 -1.47
C ALA A 225 -19.39 -6.90 -0.94
N GLU A 226 -19.61 -8.21 -0.87
CA GLU A 226 -20.73 -8.83 -0.14
C GLU A 226 -20.85 -8.22 1.28
N PRO A 227 -22.07 -7.91 1.77
CA PRO A 227 -22.23 -7.40 3.14
C PRO A 227 -21.64 -8.38 4.16
N GLY A 228 -20.60 -7.95 4.87
CA GLY A 228 -19.93 -8.77 5.90
C GLY A 228 -18.59 -9.41 5.49
N ALA A 229 -18.14 -9.24 4.23
CA ALA A 229 -16.83 -9.69 3.78
C ALA A 229 -16.17 -8.63 2.88
N GLY A 230 -15.59 -7.58 3.48
CA GLY A 230 -14.83 -6.53 2.80
C GLY A 230 -13.92 -5.77 3.79
N PRO A 231 -12.90 -5.03 3.32
CA PRO A 231 -11.88 -4.41 4.17
C PRO A 231 -12.48 -3.52 5.27
N ASP A 232 -11.87 -3.57 6.47
CA ASP A 232 -12.28 -2.81 7.65
C ASP A 232 -12.33 -1.30 7.36
N TRP A 233 -13.36 -0.63 7.90
CA TRP A 233 -13.47 0.82 7.86
C TRP A 233 -12.27 1.46 8.58
N VAL A 234 -11.67 2.48 7.96
CA VAL A 234 -10.56 3.24 8.56
C VAL A 234 -11.10 4.52 9.18
N SER A 235 -10.79 4.76 10.46
CA SER A 235 -11.07 6.02 11.15
C SER A 235 -10.05 7.08 10.75
N HIS A 236 -10.52 8.20 10.22
CA HIS A 236 -9.69 9.32 9.78
C HIS A 236 -9.72 10.50 10.75
N ALA A 237 -10.84 10.71 11.43
CA ALA A 237 -11.00 11.76 12.42
C ALA A 237 -11.98 11.33 13.53
N GLU A 238 -11.73 11.82 14.73
CA GLU A 238 -12.59 11.63 15.90
C GLU A 238 -12.67 12.95 16.68
N GLY A 239 -13.83 13.25 17.23
CA GLY A 239 -14.08 14.52 17.89
C GLY A 239 -15.39 14.58 18.65
N VAL A 240 -15.69 15.79 19.13
CA VAL A 240 -16.89 16.11 19.89
C VAL A 240 -17.57 17.33 19.26
N LEU A 241 -18.87 17.22 19.03
CA LEU A 241 -19.74 18.28 18.56
C LEU A 241 -20.32 19.04 19.75
N SER A 242 -20.35 20.36 19.66
CA SER A 242 -20.84 21.24 20.71
C SER A 242 -22.25 21.75 20.42
N PRO A 243 -23.08 21.99 21.46
CA PRO A 243 -24.36 22.67 21.29
C PRO A 243 -24.16 24.10 20.73
N PRO A 244 -25.22 24.72 20.17
CA PRO A 244 -25.12 26.05 19.57
C PRO A 244 -24.67 27.13 20.56
N ALA A 245 -23.67 27.93 20.14
CA ALA A 245 -23.19 29.10 20.84
C ALA A 245 -23.62 30.39 20.12
N ALA A 246 -23.65 31.51 20.85
CA ALA A 246 -23.88 32.83 20.25
C ALA A 246 -22.56 33.41 19.68
N PRO A 247 -22.59 34.09 18.52
CA PRO A 247 -21.39 34.69 17.93
C PRO A 247 -20.79 35.76 18.84
N ASN A 248 -19.46 35.83 18.88
CA ASN A 248 -18.75 36.82 19.69
C ASN A 248 -18.47 38.07 18.84
N ALA A 249 -18.77 39.26 19.39
CA ALA A 249 -18.54 40.53 18.69
C ALA A 249 -17.07 40.79 18.29
N ALA A 250 -16.11 40.07 18.89
CA ALA A 250 -14.68 40.14 18.57
C ALA A 250 -14.27 39.44 17.25
N GLU A 251 -15.22 38.82 16.54
CA GLU A 251 -15.01 37.99 15.34
C GLU A 251 -15.29 38.72 14.02
N VAL A 252 -15.72 39.99 14.10
CA VAL A 252 -16.03 40.83 12.93
C VAL A 252 -14.76 41.44 12.35
N LEU A 253 -14.48 41.21 11.06
CA LEU A 253 -13.39 41.82 10.28
C LEU A 253 -13.88 43.01 9.44
N GLY A 254 -14.76 43.81 10.03
CA GLY A 254 -15.37 44.98 9.39
C GLY A 254 -14.44 46.20 9.35
N GLY A 255 -14.68 47.10 8.40
CA GLY A 255 -13.90 48.35 8.25
C GLY A 255 -13.04 48.38 6.98
N VAL A 256 -12.07 49.30 6.95
CA VAL A 256 -11.09 49.43 5.86
C VAL A 256 -10.21 48.18 5.84
N TRP A 257 -10.09 47.55 4.67
CA TRP A 257 -9.35 46.31 4.48
C TRP A 257 -8.37 46.44 3.30
N PRO A 258 -7.10 46.05 3.47
CA PRO A 258 -6.46 45.65 4.73
C PRO A 258 -6.40 46.83 5.75
N PRO A 259 -6.23 46.56 7.06
CA PRO A 259 -6.09 47.60 8.08
C PRO A 259 -4.94 48.58 7.80
N GLU A 260 -5.09 49.85 8.20
CA GLU A 260 -4.04 50.86 8.09
C GLU A 260 -2.80 50.42 8.90
N GLY A 261 -1.68 50.15 8.21
CA GLY A 261 -0.42 49.72 8.82
C GLY A 261 -0.03 48.26 8.51
N ALA A 262 -0.96 47.45 7.99
CA ALA A 262 -0.66 46.11 7.53
C ALA A 262 0.28 46.14 6.30
N LYS A 263 1.36 45.34 6.34
CA LYS A 263 2.39 45.32 5.28
C LYS A 263 2.09 44.21 4.28
N PRO A 264 2.01 44.50 2.97
CA PRO A 264 1.78 43.46 1.97
C PRO A 264 2.95 42.47 1.95
N MET A 265 2.62 41.19 1.77
CA MET A 265 3.56 40.11 1.52
C MET A 265 3.47 39.71 0.05
N ASP A 266 4.60 39.32 -0.54
CA ASP A 266 4.62 38.83 -1.91
C ASP A 266 3.98 37.44 -1.99
N VAL A 267 3.09 37.27 -2.96
CA VAL A 267 2.38 36.02 -3.25
C VAL A 267 2.72 35.50 -4.65
N GLU A 268 3.54 36.23 -5.41
CA GLU A 268 3.99 35.80 -6.74
C GLU A 268 4.85 34.53 -6.59
N GLY A 269 4.57 33.51 -7.41
CA GLY A 269 5.26 32.21 -7.34
C GLY A 269 4.95 31.38 -6.08
N PHE A 270 4.02 31.81 -5.20
CA PHE A 270 3.71 31.09 -3.95
C PHE A 270 3.42 29.60 -4.15
N TYR A 271 2.55 29.26 -5.10
CA TYR A 271 2.17 27.87 -5.36
C TYR A 271 3.29 27.03 -5.99
N GLU A 272 4.23 27.65 -6.71
CA GLU A 272 5.41 26.96 -7.23
C GLU A 272 6.38 26.60 -6.10
N HIS A 273 6.56 27.51 -5.13
CA HIS A 273 7.34 27.24 -3.91
C HIS A 273 6.65 26.19 -3.01
N ALA A 274 5.32 26.24 -2.89
CA ALA A 274 4.55 25.24 -2.15
C ALA A 274 4.78 23.83 -2.69
N VAL A 275 4.82 23.65 -4.02
CA VAL A 275 5.15 22.37 -4.67
C VAL A 275 6.55 21.88 -4.26
N ALA A 276 7.54 22.77 -4.22
CA ALA A 276 8.90 22.44 -3.79
C ALA A 276 8.96 21.99 -2.32
N ALA A 277 8.11 22.57 -1.46
CA ALA A 277 7.92 22.16 -0.06
C ALA A 277 7.05 20.91 0.12
N GLY A 278 6.61 20.27 -0.98
CA GLY A 278 5.81 19.05 -0.96
C GLY A 278 4.29 19.27 -0.99
N TYR A 279 3.81 20.50 -1.09
CA TYR A 279 2.38 20.83 -1.20
C TYR A 279 2.00 21.12 -2.65
N ALA A 280 1.51 20.11 -3.36
CA ALA A 280 1.06 20.23 -4.74
C ALA A 280 -0.42 20.60 -4.79
N TYR A 281 -0.70 21.90 -4.71
CA TYR A 281 -2.03 22.48 -4.89
C TYR A 281 -2.31 22.72 -6.39
N GLY A 282 -3.20 21.93 -6.97
CA GLY A 282 -3.76 22.11 -8.30
C GLY A 282 -4.78 23.26 -8.38
N PRO A 283 -5.29 23.58 -9.58
CA PRO A 283 -6.12 24.75 -9.83
C PRO A 283 -7.31 24.95 -8.87
N SER A 284 -7.93 23.87 -8.38
CA SER A 284 -9.06 23.99 -7.44
C SER A 284 -8.68 24.53 -6.06
N PHE A 285 -7.41 24.42 -5.65
CA PHE A 285 -6.92 24.87 -4.33
C PHE A 285 -6.12 26.19 -4.42
N GLN A 286 -6.01 26.77 -5.61
CA GLN A 286 -5.26 28.01 -5.82
C GLN A 286 -6.08 29.29 -5.57
N GLY A 287 -6.64 29.41 -4.37
CA GLY A 287 -7.57 30.50 -3.99
C GLY A 287 -6.95 31.78 -3.41
N LEU A 288 -5.66 31.77 -3.05
CA LEU A 288 -5.02 32.89 -2.35
C LEU A 288 -4.83 34.10 -3.28
N ARG A 289 -5.33 35.27 -2.89
CA ARG A 289 -5.28 36.51 -3.72
C ARG A 289 -4.26 37.52 -3.22
N ALA A 290 -4.22 37.75 -1.92
CA ALA A 290 -3.32 38.71 -1.30
C ALA A 290 -3.10 38.36 0.17
N VAL A 291 -1.91 38.69 0.68
CA VAL A 291 -1.53 38.49 2.09
C VAL A 291 -0.88 39.75 2.63
N TRP A 292 -1.18 40.08 3.88
CA TRP A 292 -0.56 41.16 4.63
C TRP A 292 -0.13 40.66 6.01
N ARG A 293 0.93 41.25 6.56
CA ARG A 293 1.37 41.06 7.93
C ARG A 293 1.00 42.27 8.77
N ASP A 294 0.27 42.04 9.87
CA ASP A 294 -0.11 43.05 10.86
C ASP A 294 0.37 42.61 12.25
N GLY A 295 1.54 43.09 12.67
CA GLY A 295 2.22 42.57 13.86
C GLY A 295 2.54 41.08 13.72
N ALA A 296 1.97 40.25 14.60
CA ALA A 296 2.09 38.79 14.56
C ALA A 296 0.98 38.11 13.75
N ASP A 297 -0.06 38.86 13.36
CA ASP A 297 -1.19 38.32 12.60
C ASP A 297 -0.88 38.30 11.10
N LEU A 298 -1.40 37.28 10.42
CA LEU A 298 -1.45 37.23 8.96
C LEU A 298 -2.88 37.49 8.52
N LEU A 299 -3.04 38.43 7.60
CA LEU A 299 -4.31 38.79 6.99
C LEU A 299 -4.28 38.34 5.54
N ALA A 300 -5.39 37.79 5.04
CA ALA A 300 -5.45 37.35 3.66
C ALA A 300 -6.81 37.59 3.02
N GLU A 301 -6.80 37.73 1.69
CA GLU A 301 -7.98 37.62 0.84
C GLU A 301 -7.90 36.32 0.05
N VAL A 302 -8.97 35.54 0.09
CA VAL A 302 -9.06 34.24 -0.56
C VAL A 302 -10.38 34.15 -1.32
N ALA A 303 -10.34 33.66 -2.55
CA ALA A 303 -11.54 33.43 -3.36
C ALA A 303 -11.56 31.99 -3.85
N LEU A 304 -12.75 31.40 -3.87
CA LEU A 304 -12.98 30.04 -4.37
C LEU A 304 -12.61 29.99 -5.86
N PRO A 305 -11.65 29.14 -6.28
CA PRO A 305 -11.30 29.02 -7.69
C PRO A 305 -12.45 28.43 -8.50
N GLU A 306 -12.63 28.88 -9.75
CA GLU A 306 -13.65 28.31 -10.67
C GLU A 306 -13.48 26.79 -10.88
N ALA A 307 -12.23 26.31 -10.82
CA ALA A 307 -11.90 24.89 -10.94
C ALA A 307 -12.39 24.04 -9.75
N ALA A 308 -12.74 24.65 -8.61
CA ALA A 308 -13.28 23.95 -7.45
C ALA A 308 -14.78 23.65 -7.58
N GLY A 309 -15.49 24.33 -8.49
CA GLY A 309 -16.94 24.20 -8.66
C GLY A 309 -17.72 25.25 -7.87
N ASP A 310 -19.00 24.97 -7.61
CA ASP A 310 -19.91 25.87 -6.90
C ASP A 310 -19.81 25.69 -5.37
N ALA A 311 -20.12 26.74 -4.62
CA ALA A 311 -20.19 26.70 -3.16
C ALA A 311 -21.52 26.11 -2.63
N ASP A 312 -22.53 25.99 -3.51
CA ASP A 312 -23.88 25.50 -3.19
C ASP A 312 -23.88 24.20 -2.37
N GLY A 313 -24.56 24.22 -1.24
CA GLY A 313 -24.77 23.05 -0.37
C GLY A 313 -23.60 22.67 0.55
N PHE A 314 -22.46 23.36 0.48
CA PHE A 314 -21.41 23.28 1.50
C PHE A 314 -21.63 24.33 2.59
N GLY A 315 -21.29 23.98 3.84
CA GLY A 315 -21.22 24.98 4.92
C GLY A 315 -20.15 26.02 4.61
N ILE A 316 -18.97 25.58 4.20
CA ILE A 316 -17.94 26.40 3.56
C ILE A 316 -17.20 25.50 2.60
N HIS A 317 -16.97 25.92 1.35
CA HIS A 317 -16.33 25.03 0.39
C HIS A 317 -14.94 24.59 0.89
N PRO A 318 -14.61 23.27 0.94
CA PRO A 318 -13.36 22.83 1.56
C PRO A 318 -12.09 23.41 0.92
N ALA A 319 -12.08 23.60 -0.40
CA ALA A 319 -10.97 24.26 -1.08
C ALA A 319 -10.80 25.74 -0.70
N LEU A 320 -11.89 26.44 -0.33
CA LEU A 320 -11.84 27.82 0.16
C LEU A 320 -11.29 27.86 1.59
N LEU A 321 -11.75 26.95 2.45
CA LEU A 321 -11.28 26.84 3.83
C LEU A 321 -9.80 26.41 3.89
N ASP A 322 -9.38 25.48 3.03
CA ASP A 322 -7.98 25.06 2.93
C ASP A 322 -7.09 26.22 2.45
N ALA A 323 -7.50 26.94 1.40
CA ALA A 323 -6.79 28.10 0.91
C ALA A 323 -6.70 29.25 1.94
N ALA A 324 -7.63 29.34 2.90
CA ALA A 324 -7.56 30.26 4.03
C ALA A 324 -6.37 29.98 4.97
N LEU A 325 -5.84 28.77 4.97
CA LEU A 325 -4.68 28.37 5.76
C LEU A 325 -3.35 28.65 5.07
N HIS A 326 -3.33 28.75 3.73
CA HIS A 326 -2.10 28.94 2.94
C HIS A 326 -1.16 30.07 3.39
N PRO A 327 -1.64 31.23 3.91
CA PRO A 327 -0.75 32.29 4.38
C PRO A 327 0.26 31.82 5.44
N MET A 328 -0.02 30.74 6.18
CA MET A 328 0.93 30.18 7.17
C MET A 328 2.23 29.67 6.53
N LEU A 329 2.18 29.20 5.29
CA LEU A 329 3.35 28.69 4.57
C LEU A 329 4.33 29.83 4.27
N LEU A 330 3.82 31.03 3.94
CA LEU A 330 4.64 32.24 3.74
C LEU A 330 5.34 32.73 5.01
N ALA A 331 4.76 32.45 6.19
CA ALA A 331 5.37 32.84 7.45
C ALA A 331 6.49 31.89 7.89
N ALA A 332 6.37 30.59 7.57
CA ALA A 332 7.39 29.59 7.85
C ALA A 332 8.69 29.85 7.07
N ASP A 333 8.58 30.22 5.79
CA ASP A 333 9.73 30.57 4.94
C ASP A 333 10.50 31.81 5.42
N ALA A 334 9.87 32.68 6.20
CA ALA A 334 10.45 33.95 6.65
C ALA A 334 11.20 33.87 7.99
N GLU A 335 10.99 32.82 8.80
CA GLU A 335 11.43 32.79 10.22
C GLU A 335 12.46 31.69 10.55
N SER A 336 12.73 30.70 9.69
CA SER A 336 13.78 29.68 9.97
C SER A 336 14.18 28.86 8.74
N ALA A 337 15.49 28.80 8.44
CA ALA A 337 16.07 27.92 7.41
C ALA A 337 16.48 26.51 7.94
N ASP A 338 16.17 26.18 9.20
CA ASP A 338 16.68 25.00 9.92
C ASP A 338 15.60 23.98 10.37
N ASP A 339 14.30 24.19 10.07
CA ASP A 339 13.22 23.23 10.41
C ASP A 339 12.56 22.66 9.14
N ASP A 340 13.22 21.67 8.53
CA ASP A 340 12.95 21.10 7.20
C ASP A 340 11.73 20.13 7.15
N GLY A 341 10.70 20.40 7.96
CA GLY A 341 9.57 19.49 8.19
C GLY A 341 8.25 19.96 7.59
N MET A 342 7.70 19.21 6.62
CA MET A 342 6.32 19.38 6.14
C MET A 342 5.32 19.23 7.30
N ARG A 343 4.39 20.16 7.46
CA ARG A 343 3.37 20.15 8.53
C ARG A 343 1.94 20.05 8.00
N LEU A 344 1.10 19.29 8.68
CA LEU A 344 -0.32 19.14 8.35
C LEU A 344 -1.22 19.51 9.54
N PRO A 345 -2.47 19.96 9.29
CA PRO A 345 -3.49 20.11 10.32
C PRO A 345 -3.64 18.82 11.12
N PHE A 346 -3.63 18.91 12.45
CA PHE A 346 -3.75 17.74 13.34
C PHE A 346 -4.97 17.83 14.26
N VAL A 347 -5.18 18.94 14.96
CA VAL A 347 -6.35 19.12 15.86
C VAL A 347 -6.99 20.48 15.62
N TRP A 348 -8.31 20.48 15.48
CA TRP A 348 -9.16 21.67 15.36
C TRP A 348 -10.00 21.80 16.63
N ASN A 349 -9.86 22.92 17.34
CA ASN A 349 -10.64 23.20 18.55
C ASN A 349 -11.52 24.42 18.34
N GLY A 350 -12.76 24.34 18.83
CA GLY A 350 -13.74 25.42 18.80
C GLY A 350 -14.00 25.92 17.38
N VAL A 351 -14.50 25.03 16.51
CA VAL A 351 -14.92 25.42 15.15
C VAL A 351 -16.39 25.80 15.17
N SER A 352 -16.73 27.00 14.70
CA SER A 352 -18.11 27.44 14.56
C SER A 352 -18.35 28.02 13.18
N LEU A 353 -19.46 27.62 12.55
CA LEU A 353 -19.90 28.10 11.25
C LEU A 353 -21.08 29.07 11.45
N TRP A 354 -20.98 30.26 10.87
CA TRP A 354 -21.92 31.37 11.07
C TRP A 354 -22.70 31.73 9.82
N ALA A 355 -22.11 31.50 8.64
CA ALA A 355 -22.71 31.73 7.35
C ALA A 355 -22.22 30.67 6.35
N ALA A 356 -23.05 30.35 5.36
CA ALA A 356 -22.74 29.36 4.33
C ALA A 356 -22.51 29.99 2.95
N GLU A 357 -22.02 29.19 2.01
CA GLU A 357 -21.94 29.53 0.56
C GLU A 357 -21.06 30.76 0.24
N ALA A 358 -20.12 31.10 1.13
CA ALA A 358 -19.13 32.14 0.85
C ALA A 358 -18.22 31.72 -0.33
N THR A 359 -18.02 32.62 -1.28
CA THR A 359 -17.12 32.42 -2.44
C THR A 359 -15.87 33.32 -2.38
N THR A 360 -15.87 34.33 -1.54
CA THR A 360 -14.73 35.21 -1.27
C THR A 360 -14.71 35.58 0.20
N VAL A 361 -13.56 35.44 0.84
CA VAL A 361 -13.39 35.62 2.29
C VAL A 361 -12.15 36.45 2.62
N ARG A 362 -12.27 37.18 3.73
CA ARG A 362 -11.17 37.79 4.47
C ARG A 362 -10.77 36.87 5.60
N VAL A 363 -9.48 36.66 5.77
CA VAL A 363 -8.94 35.74 6.76
C VAL A 363 -8.01 36.49 7.69
N ARG A 364 -8.09 36.20 8.98
CA ARG A 364 -7.09 36.57 9.98
C ARG A 364 -6.60 35.32 10.68
N LEU A 365 -5.28 35.11 10.65
CA LEU A 365 -4.58 34.04 11.33
C LEU A 365 -3.75 34.67 12.46
N SER A 366 -4.05 34.30 13.70
CA SER A 366 -3.37 34.84 14.89
C SER A 366 -2.64 33.72 15.64
N PRO A 367 -1.30 33.79 15.81
CA PRO A 367 -0.56 32.79 16.58
C PRO A 367 -0.94 32.86 18.07
N ARG A 368 -1.20 31.70 18.68
CA ARG A 368 -1.42 31.57 20.12
C ARG A 368 -0.13 31.10 20.79
N GLN A 369 0.32 31.86 21.77
CA GLN A 369 1.43 31.47 22.64
C GLN A 369 1.04 30.23 23.45
N PRO A 370 1.98 29.29 23.69
CA PRO A 370 1.80 28.21 24.65
C PRO A 370 1.34 28.78 25.99
N SER A 371 0.21 28.32 26.50
CA SER A 371 -0.28 28.67 27.84
C SER A 371 -0.42 27.41 28.67
N PRO A 372 -0.04 27.41 29.96
CA PRO A 372 -0.45 26.34 30.85
C PRO A 372 -1.99 26.29 30.89
N ASP A 373 -2.54 25.09 30.77
CA ASP A 373 -3.96 24.84 31.01
C ASP A 373 -4.31 24.94 32.51
N GLN A 374 -5.56 24.70 32.86
CA GLN A 374 -6.04 24.78 34.26
C GLN A 374 -5.39 23.70 35.17
N ASP A 375 -4.81 22.65 34.59
CA ASP A 375 -4.15 21.52 35.26
C ASP A 375 -2.61 21.63 35.22
N GLY A 376 -2.06 22.70 34.66
CA GLY A 376 -0.63 22.98 34.59
C GLY A 376 0.11 22.32 33.43
N ALA A 377 -0.59 21.68 32.49
CA ALA A 377 0.00 21.15 31.27
C ALA A 377 0.20 22.27 30.25
N VAL A 378 1.40 22.36 29.66
CA VAL A 378 1.70 23.37 28.63
C VAL A 378 0.99 22.96 27.33
N THR A 379 0.02 23.76 26.89
CA THR A 379 -0.59 23.57 25.57
C THR A 379 0.42 23.92 24.47
N GLU A 380 0.60 23.04 23.47
CA GLU A 380 1.41 23.36 22.29
C GLU A 380 0.85 24.63 21.60
N GLY A 381 1.74 25.44 21.02
CA GLY A 381 1.31 26.65 20.30
C GLY A 381 0.35 26.30 19.16
N GLY A 382 -0.71 27.10 19.01
CA GLY A 382 -1.77 26.88 18.01
C GLY A 382 -2.09 28.14 17.21
N LEU A 383 -2.93 28.02 16.20
CA LEU A 383 -3.35 29.12 15.35
C LEU A 383 -4.84 29.41 15.49
N ARG A 384 -5.22 30.64 15.85
CA ARG A 384 -6.61 31.07 15.78
C ARG A 384 -6.93 31.49 14.35
N VAL A 385 -8.04 31.00 13.81
CA VAL A 385 -8.49 31.30 12.44
C VAL A 385 -9.82 32.04 12.50
N VAL A 386 -9.90 33.20 11.86
CA VAL A 386 -11.15 33.94 11.67
C VAL A 386 -11.35 34.16 10.18
N VAL A 387 -12.44 33.61 9.66
CA VAL A 387 -12.88 33.74 8.27
C VAL A 387 -14.14 34.60 8.25
N ALA A 388 -14.10 35.68 7.50
CA ALA A 388 -15.21 36.60 7.32
C ALA A 388 -15.51 36.76 5.83
N ASP A 389 -16.73 37.16 5.48
CA ASP A 389 -17.10 37.47 4.10
C ASP A 389 -16.37 38.74 3.60
N ALA A 390 -16.61 39.09 2.33
CA ALA A 390 -16.02 40.29 1.73
C ALA A 390 -16.39 41.59 2.48
N MET A 391 -17.48 41.62 3.26
CA MET A 391 -17.94 42.77 4.04
C MET A 391 -17.43 42.74 5.50
N GLY A 392 -16.77 41.66 5.91
CA GLY A 392 -16.22 41.47 7.24
C GLY A 392 -17.19 40.81 8.24
N ALA A 393 -18.34 40.31 7.79
CA ALA A 393 -19.23 39.51 8.64
C ALA A 393 -18.66 38.09 8.84
N PRO A 394 -18.75 37.51 10.05
CA PRO A 394 -18.14 36.21 10.32
C PRO A 394 -18.78 35.10 9.50
N VAL A 395 -17.93 34.24 8.93
CA VAL A 395 -18.32 33.04 8.17
C VAL A 395 -17.95 31.80 8.97
N LEU A 396 -16.68 31.69 9.41
CA LEU A 396 -16.19 30.57 10.22
C LEU A 396 -15.13 31.05 11.21
N THR A 397 -15.15 30.50 12.42
CA THR A 397 -14.11 30.73 13.43
C THR A 397 -13.53 29.41 13.92
N VAL A 398 -12.23 29.42 14.23
CA VAL A 398 -11.48 28.33 14.86
C VAL A 398 -10.69 28.91 16.02
N ASP A 399 -10.93 28.42 17.24
CA ASP A 399 -10.26 28.91 18.44
C ASP A 399 -8.78 28.51 18.51
N SER A 400 -8.47 27.29 18.06
CA SER A 400 -7.09 26.81 17.95
C SER A 400 -6.97 25.69 16.92
N LEU A 401 -6.06 25.87 15.97
CA LEU A 401 -5.60 24.87 15.02
C LEU A 401 -4.15 24.49 15.35
N THR A 402 -3.92 23.21 15.68
CA THR A 402 -2.58 22.67 15.91
C THR A 402 -2.07 21.98 14.65
N MET A 403 -0.82 22.31 14.27
CA MET A 403 -0.12 21.72 13.13
C MET A 403 0.92 20.72 13.63
N ARG A 404 1.11 19.61 12.91
CA ARG A 404 2.09 18.57 13.28
C ARG A 404 2.99 18.22 12.09
N PRO A 405 4.30 17.92 12.32
CA PRO A 405 5.15 17.36 11.28
C PRO A 405 4.58 16.06 10.72
N ALA A 406 4.64 15.91 9.40
CA ALA A 406 4.19 14.75 8.66
C ALA A 406 5.37 14.11 7.92
N ASP A 407 5.49 12.78 7.99
CA ASP A 407 6.51 12.02 7.26
C ASP A 407 6.07 11.81 5.80
N PRO A 408 6.78 12.38 4.80
CA PRO A 408 6.44 12.21 3.38
C PRO A 408 6.39 10.73 2.95
N ARG A 409 7.18 9.86 3.59
CA ARG A 409 7.21 8.42 3.28
C ARG A 409 5.93 7.71 3.70
N GLN A 410 5.25 8.19 4.75
CA GLN A 410 3.97 7.65 5.21
C GLN A 410 2.83 8.05 4.26
N LEU A 411 2.84 9.27 3.73
CA LEU A 411 1.85 9.79 2.78
C LEU A 411 1.98 9.16 1.39
N ARG A 412 3.21 8.98 0.90
CA ARG A 412 3.51 8.25 -0.36
C ARG A 412 3.14 6.77 -0.30
N SER A 413 3.04 6.18 0.91
CA SER A 413 2.49 4.82 1.08
C SER A 413 1.01 4.70 0.70
N GLY A 414 0.29 5.82 0.56
CA GLY A 414 -1.13 5.83 0.25
C GLY A 414 -1.46 5.55 -1.22
N ASP A 415 -0.55 5.89 -2.14
CA ASP A 415 -0.70 5.68 -3.59
C ASP A 415 -0.30 4.28 -4.07
N GLY A 416 0.47 3.56 -3.25
CA GLY A 416 0.72 2.14 -3.44
C GLY A 416 0.09 1.37 -2.30
N ARG A 417 -1.25 1.22 -2.28
CA ARG A 417 -1.86 0.22 -1.38
C ARG A 417 -1.27 -1.13 -1.76
N GLY A 418 -0.25 -1.56 -1.00
CA GLY A 418 0.31 -2.90 -1.05
C GLY A 418 -0.84 -3.90 -1.07
N VAL A 419 -0.65 -5.02 -1.77
CA VAL A 419 -1.67 -6.05 -1.79
C VAL A 419 -1.89 -6.48 -0.36
N ASP A 420 -3.07 -6.18 0.18
CA ASP A 420 -3.40 -6.49 1.56
C ASP A 420 -3.13 -7.98 1.80
N GLY A 421 -2.39 -8.31 2.86
CA GLY A 421 -1.90 -9.65 3.15
C GLY A 421 -0.53 -10.03 2.58
N LEU A 422 0.16 -9.16 1.82
CA LEU A 422 1.57 -9.33 1.42
C LEU A 422 2.50 -8.36 2.14
N PHE A 423 3.61 -8.90 2.62
CA PHE A 423 4.61 -8.19 3.41
C PHE A 423 6.04 -8.57 2.98
N THR A 424 6.99 -7.67 3.21
CA THR A 424 8.44 -7.88 3.07
C THR A 424 9.11 -7.77 4.44
N LEU A 425 10.24 -8.46 4.60
CA LEU A 425 11.10 -8.30 5.77
C LEU A 425 12.16 -7.25 5.47
N ASP A 426 11.91 -6.02 5.92
CA ASP A 426 12.78 -4.88 5.68
C ASP A 426 13.76 -4.76 6.85
N TRP A 427 15.02 -4.51 6.53
CA TRP A 427 16.03 -4.16 7.52
C TRP A 427 16.14 -2.64 7.57
N ILE A 428 15.71 -2.03 8.66
CA ILE A 428 15.72 -0.58 8.84
C ILE A 428 16.83 -0.17 9.82
N PRO A 429 17.34 1.08 9.74
CA PRO A 429 18.28 1.57 10.73
C PRO A 429 17.74 1.39 12.15
N MET A 430 18.59 0.90 13.05
CA MET A 430 18.26 0.78 14.47
C MET A 430 17.93 2.17 15.03
N PRO A 431 16.85 2.34 15.80
CA PRO A 431 16.52 3.62 16.42
C PRO A 431 17.67 4.12 17.28
N ASP A 432 17.93 5.43 17.25
CA ASP A 432 18.97 6.04 18.08
C ASP A 432 18.63 5.84 19.55
N VAL A 433 19.47 5.02 20.21
CA VAL A 433 19.53 4.97 21.65
C VAL A 433 20.43 6.13 22.05
N SER A 434 19.86 7.17 22.69
CA SER A 434 20.61 8.25 23.35
C SER A 434 21.92 7.72 23.92
N GLU A 435 23.05 8.45 23.80
CA GLU A 435 24.32 8.07 24.43
C GLU A 435 24.07 7.77 25.92
N LEU A 436 24.00 6.48 26.25
CA LEU A 436 23.71 5.99 27.59
C LEU A 436 25.04 5.87 28.34
N ASP A 437 25.03 6.31 29.61
CA ASP A 437 26.18 6.31 30.51
C ASP A 437 27.01 5.01 30.40
N THR A 438 28.27 5.14 29.98
CA THR A 438 29.27 4.06 29.90
C THR A 438 29.70 3.51 31.27
N SER A 439 28.93 3.82 32.32
CA SER A 439 29.27 3.65 33.74
C SER A 439 28.90 2.28 34.32
N ASP A 440 27.96 1.55 33.70
CA ASP A 440 27.61 0.20 34.16
C ASP A 440 28.43 -0.84 33.39
N ALA A 441 29.60 -1.20 33.97
CA ALA A 441 30.41 -2.32 33.52
C ALA A 441 29.61 -3.63 33.67
N MET A 442 29.01 -4.07 32.57
CA MET A 442 28.27 -5.33 32.53
C MET A 442 29.25 -6.49 32.35
N GLY A 443 29.26 -7.44 33.29
CA GLY A 443 30.08 -8.64 33.17
C GLY A 443 29.58 -9.50 32.00
N TRP A 444 30.45 -9.74 31.02
CA TRP A 444 30.18 -10.56 29.83
C TRP A 444 31.30 -11.55 29.57
N VAL A 445 30.96 -12.66 28.92
CA VAL A 445 31.90 -13.75 28.61
C VAL A 445 31.77 -14.21 27.16
N VAL A 446 32.84 -14.78 26.62
CA VAL A 446 32.83 -15.44 25.30
C VAL A 446 32.75 -16.95 25.50
N LEU A 447 31.85 -17.60 24.76
CA LEU A 447 31.69 -19.06 24.74
C LEU A 447 32.18 -19.62 23.41
N GLY A 448 33.17 -20.50 23.48
CA GLY A 448 33.83 -21.13 22.34
C GLY A 448 35.17 -20.49 22.02
N GLU A 449 35.64 -20.71 20.80
CA GLU A 449 36.83 -20.07 20.26
C GLU A 449 36.57 -18.56 20.05
N ASP A 450 37.49 -17.71 20.47
CA ASP A 450 37.39 -16.26 20.31
C ASP A 450 37.76 -15.82 18.89
N VAL A 451 36.92 -16.23 17.92
CA VAL A 451 37.06 -15.88 16.50
C VAL A 451 36.80 -14.38 16.26
N LEU A 452 36.20 -13.69 17.23
CA LEU A 452 35.88 -12.27 17.16
C LEU A 452 36.95 -11.39 17.84
N HIS A 453 37.98 -12.01 18.44
CA HIS A 453 39.06 -11.33 19.17
C HIS A 453 38.60 -10.41 20.31
N LEU A 454 37.42 -10.70 20.90
CA LEU A 454 36.80 -9.89 21.94
C LEU A 454 37.58 -9.91 23.28
N ALA A 455 38.45 -10.90 23.50
CA ALA A 455 39.26 -11.01 24.71
C ALA A 455 40.22 -9.83 24.94
N GLU A 456 40.64 -9.17 23.86
CA GLU A 456 41.66 -8.10 23.90
C GLU A 456 41.07 -6.68 23.98
N GLU A 457 39.74 -6.53 23.93
CA GLU A 457 39.09 -5.21 23.93
C GLU A 457 39.04 -4.57 25.33
N PRO A 458 39.65 -3.39 25.51
CA PRO A 458 39.69 -2.70 26.80
C PRO A 458 38.37 -2.00 27.19
N GLY A 459 37.40 -1.90 26.26
CA GLY A 459 36.19 -1.08 26.43
C GLY A 459 35.06 -1.67 27.27
N LEU A 460 35.15 -2.91 27.75
CA LEU A 460 34.01 -3.64 28.34
C LEU A 460 34.18 -4.08 29.80
N GLY A 461 34.98 -3.33 30.56
CA GLY A 461 35.15 -3.45 32.01
C GLY A 461 36.62 -3.53 32.43
N ASP A 462 36.92 -3.13 33.66
CA ASP A 462 38.28 -3.03 34.24
C ASP A 462 39.07 -4.38 34.32
N GLY A 463 38.49 -5.50 33.88
CA GLY A 463 39.06 -6.85 33.99
C GLY A 463 39.27 -7.64 32.69
N GLY A 464 38.89 -7.10 31.53
CA GLY A 464 38.90 -7.84 30.25
C GLY A 464 37.80 -8.91 30.14
N VAL A 465 37.61 -9.47 28.94
CA VAL A 465 36.56 -10.48 28.67
C VAL A 465 37.08 -11.88 28.93
N VAL A 466 36.34 -12.67 29.73
CA VAL A 466 36.71 -14.06 30.00
C VAL A 466 36.19 -14.98 28.90
N CYS A 467 37.10 -15.73 28.28
CA CYS A 467 36.75 -16.76 27.29
C CYS A 467 36.65 -18.14 27.95
N HIS A 468 35.50 -18.78 27.81
CA HIS A 468 35.30 -20.18 28.18
C HIS A 468 35.24 -21.04 26.91
N PRO A 469 35.98 -22.17 26.83
CA PRO A 469 35.98 -23.06 25.67
C PRO A 469 34.60 -23.61 25.26
N GLY A 470 33.62 -23.55 26.15
CA GLY A 470 32.25 -24.01 25.94
C GLY A 470 31.40 -23.81 27.19
N LEU A 471 30.12 -24.15 27.10
CA LEU A 471 29.17 -23.99 28.21
C LEU A 471 29.59 -24.78 29.47
N GLU A 472 30.22 -25.94 29.31
CA GLU A 472 30.73 -26.75 30.42
C GLU A 472 31.78 -26.03 31.25
N ALA A 473 32.67 -25.28 30.59
CA ALA A 473 33.72 -24.54 31.27
C ALA A 473 33.16 -23.29 31.97
N LEU A 474 32.10 -22.68 31.43
CA LEU A 474 31.36 -21.64 32.13
C LEU A 474 30.66 -22.21 33.37
N VAL A 475 29.96 -23.34 33.24
CA VAL A 475 29.29 -24.01 34.37
C VAL A 475 30.28 -24.41 35.46
N ALA A 476 31.45 -24.95 35.09
CA ALA A 476 32.50 -25.26 36.05
C ALA A 476 33.01 -24.01 36.80
N ALA A 477 33.16 -22.88 36.11
CA ALA A 477 33.54 -21.61 36.76
C ALA A 477 32.44 -21.13 37.74
N LEU A 478 31.15 -21.31 37.40
CA LEU A 478 30.04 -21.03 38.31
C LEU A 478 30.04 -21.99 39.51
N ASP A 479 30.43 -23.25 39.32
CA ASP A 479 30.62 -24.23 40.42
C ASP A 479 31.76 -23.82 41.35
N ASP A 480 32.83 -23.22 40.82
CA ASP A 480 33.96 -22.68 41.57
C ASP A 480 33.68 -21.31 42.23
N GLY A 481 32.46 -20.78 42.08
CA GLY A 481 31.99 -19.58 42.77
C GLY A 481 32.07 -18.28 41.97
N ALA A 482 32.32 -18.35 40.65
CA ALA A 482 32.19 -17.17 39.79
C ALA A 482 30.71 -16.70 39.71
N PRO A 483 30.44 -15.39 39.65
CA PRO A 483 29.08 -14.89 39.44
C PRO A 483 28.59 -15.18 38.01
N PRO A 484 27.27 -15.36 37.79
CA PRO A 484 26.73 -15.48 36.44
C PRO A 484 26.95 -14.18 35.65
N PRO A 485 27.34 -14.26 34.37
CA PRO A 485 27.49 -13.07 33.54
C PRO A 485 26.13 -12.47 33.19
N ALA A 486 26.10 -11.19 32.85
CA ALA A 486 24.89 -10.53 32.35
C ALA A 486 24.53 -11.02 30.94
N PHE A 487 25.54 -11.26 30.09
CA PHE A 487 25.37 -11.88 28.78
C PHE A 487 26.59 -12.71 28.38
N ALA A 488 26.36 -13.72 27.55
CA ALA A 488 27.40 -14.55 26.96
C ALA A 488 27.34 -14.43 25.43
N VAL A 489 28.49 -14.28 24.79
CA VAL A 489 28.60 -14.16 23.33
C VAL A 489 29.16 -15.45 22.76
N THR A 490 28.53 -15.99 21.72
CA THR A 490 29.02 -17.18 21.03
C THR A 490 28.91 -16.99 19.52
N HIS A 491 29.94 -17.41 18.78
CA HIS A 491 29.89 -17.47 17.33
C HIS A 491 29.58 -18.91 16.89
N LEU A 492 28.51 -19.08 16.11
CA LEU A 492 28.13 -20.39 15.58
C LEU A 492 28.48 -20.50 14.10
N PRO A 493 29.56 -21.21 13.73
CA PRO A 493 29.91 -21.39 12.33
C PRO A 493 28.94 -22.36 11.65
N ALA A 494 28.56 -22.02 10.41
CA ALA A 494 27.85 -22.89 9.48
C ALA A 494 28.60 -22.92 8.14
N GLY A 495 29.20 -24.07 7.83
CA GLY A 495 29.99 -24.29 6.62
C GLY A 495 31.39 -23.68 6.65
N GLY A 496 32.39 -24.41 6.16
CA GLY A 496 33.78 -23.99 6.12
C GLY A 496 34.14 -23.35 4.77
N GLY A 497 34.22 -22.02 4.72
CA GLY A 497 35.18 -21.22 3.94
C GLY A 497 35.39 -21.46 2.43
N LEU A 498 34.60 -22.28 1.73
CA LEU A 498 34.77 -22.53 0.30
C LEU A 498 33.56 -21.99 -0.50
N PRO A 499 33.75 -20.89 -1.27
CA PRO A 499 32.72 -20.29 -2.11
C PRO A 499 32.08 -21.27 -3.13
N GLU A 500 32.80 -22.34 -3.48
CA GLU A 500 32.41 -23.32 -4.50
C GLU A 500 31.51 -24.47 -4.00
N ALA A 501 31.14 -24.52 -2.72
CA ALA A 501 30.29 -25.59 -2.20
C ALA A 501 28.87 -25.53 -2.81
N GLY A 502 28.45 -26.60 -3.49
CA GLY A 502 27.10 -26.71 -4.08
C GLY A 502 25.97 -26.65 -3.05
N ALA A 503 24.74 -26.36 -3.50
CA ALA A 503 23.58 -26.17 -2.61
C ALA A 503 23.30 -27.35 -1.65
N ALA A 504 23.55 -28.58 -2.09
CA ALA A 504 23.40 -29.78 -1.25
C ALA A 504 24.41 -29.83 -0.08
N ALA A 505 25.66 -29.41 -0.30
CA ALA A 505 26.66 -29.30 0.75
C ALA A 505 26.26 -28.23 1.77
N ARG A 506 25.79 -27.07 1.29
CA ARG A 506 25.26 -26.00 2.16
C ARG A 506 24.07 -26.47 3.01
N ALA A 507 23.20 -27.31 2.45
CA ALA A 507 22.09 -27.90 3.20
C ALA A 507 22.58 -28.88 4.29
N ALA A 508 23.61 -29.68 4.02
CA ALA A 508 24.19 -30.58 5.01
C ALA A 508 24.90 -29.80 6.14
N ASP A 509 25.67 -28.77 5.79
CA ASP A 509 26.35 -27.88 6.74
C ASP A 509 25.35 -27.13 7.63
N GLY A 510 24.26 -26.64 7.03
CA GLY A 510 23.17 -25.98 7.75
C GLY A 510 22.50 -26.92 8.75
N LEU A 511 22.19 -28.16 8.37
CA LEU A 511 21.63 -29.15 9.29
C LEU A 511 22.56 -29.43 10.47
N ALA A 512 23.87 -29.56 10.21
CA ALA A 512 24.86 -29.78 11.25
C ALA A 512 24.96 -28.56 12.20
N ALA A 513 24.90 -27.34 11.67
CA ALA A 513 24.91 -26.11 12.45
C ALA A 513 23.65 -25.97 13.32
N VAL A 514 22.47 -26.22 12.75
CA VAL A 514 21.18 -26.23 13.46
C VAL A 514 21.18 -27.27 14.58
N GLY A 515 21.75 -28.45 14.34
CA GLY A 515 21.91 -29.49 15.38
C GLY A 515 22.74 -29.00 16.57
N ARG A 516 23.93 -28.43 16.31
CA ARG A 516 24.78 -27.84 17.37
C ARG A 516 24.09 -26.72 18.13
N ALA A 517 23.36 -25.85 17.41
CA ALA A 517 22.61 -24.75 18.02
C ALA A 517 21.50 -25.27 18.92
N LEU A 518 20.76 -26.30 18.50
CA LEU A 518 19.72 -26.94 19.31
C LEU A 518 20.27 -27.46 20.63
N GLU A 519 21.40 -28.18 20.62
CA GLU A 519 22.03 -28.66 21.85
C GLU A 519 22.49 -27.52 22.75
N LEU A 520 23.12 -26.49 22.18
CA LEU A 520 23.58 -25.34 22.95
C LEU A 520 22.39 -24.66 23.64
N VAL A 521 21.31 -24.41 22.90
CA VAL A 521 20.08 -23.81 23.42
C VAL A 521 19.45 -24.68 24.51
N GLN A 522 19.32 -25.99 24.28
CA GLN A 522 18.75 -26.91 25.27
C GLN A 522 19.55 -26.93 26.58
N ARG A 523 20.88 -26.98 26.48
CA ARG A 523 21.76 -27.00 27.64
C ARG A 523 21.82 -25.65 28.35
N TRP A 524 21.79 -24.56 27.59
CA TRP A 524 21.71 -23.20 28.12
C TRP A 524 20.43 -23.01 28.95
N LEU A 525 19.29 -23.45 28.43
CA LEU A 525 18.00 -23.36 29.11
C LEU A 525 17.90 -24.32 30.32
N ALA A 526 18.68 -25.39 30.34
CA ALA A 526 18.69 -26.36 31.44
C ALA A 526 19.51 -25.90 32.66
N GLU A 527 20.34 -24.87 32.56
CA GLU A 527 21.16 -24.34 33.65
C GLU A 527 20.42 -23.21 34.41
N PRO A 528 19.92 -23.46 35.64
CA PRO A 528 19.10 -22.48 36.35
C PRO A 528 19.83 -21.18 36.71
N ARG A 529 21.15 -21.24 36.90
CA ARG A 529 21.98 -20.05 37.23
C ARG A 529 22.11 -19.06 36.08
N LEU A 530 21.80 -19.48 34.85
CA LEU A 530 21.85 -18.66 33.63
C LEU A 530 20.46 -18.16 33.21
N THR A 531 19.46 -18.23 34.10
CA THR A 531 18.08 -17.79 33.81
C THR A 531 18.01 -16.32 33.44
N ASP A 532 18.78 -15.48 34.12
CA ASP A 532 18.83 -14.03 33.88
C ASP A 532 19.95 -13.62 32.90
N THR A 533 20.73 -14.57 32.40
CA THR A 533 21.79 -14.34 31.42
C THR A 533 21.25 -14.47 30.00
N ARG A 534 21.55 -13.46 29.16
CA ARG A 534 21.20 -13.48 27.73
C ARG A 534 22.31 -14.15 26.90
N LEU A 535 21.95 -15.07 26.01
CA LEU A 535 22.90 -15.65 25.04
C LEU A 535 22.84 -14.87 23.72
N VAL A 536 23.93 -14.22 23.35
CA VAL A 536 24.10 -13.51 22.09
C VAL A 536 24.76 -14.45 21.09
N VAL A 537 24.01 -14.84 20.06
CA VAL A 537 24.48 -15.72 18.99
C VAL A 537 24.87 -14.87 17.80
N VAL A 538 26.16 -14.92 17.46
CA VAL A 538 26.74 -14.18 16.34
C VAL A 538 26.85 -15.12 15.13
N THR A 539 26.35 -14.65 14.00
CA THR A 539 26.47 -15.29 12.69
C THR A 539 27.16 -14.35 11.69
N ARG A 540 27.56 -14.88 10.52
CA ARG A 540 28.15 -14.12 9.43
C ARG A 540 27.38 -14.39 8.14
N GLY A 541 26.82 -13.35 7.53
CA GLY A 541 26.06 -13.42 6.29
C GLY A 541 24.84 -14.33 6.35
N ALA A 542 24.26 -14.59 7.52
CA ALA A 542 23.10 -15.47 7.66
C ALA A 542 21.80 -14.81 7.17
N VAL A 543 21.76 -13.48 7.09
CA VAL A 543 20.59 -12.70 6.64
C VAL A 543 20.96 -11.72 5.54
N SER A 544 20.03 -11.54 4.59
CA SER A 544 20.14 -10.52 3.55
C SER A 544 19.56 -9.22 4.07
N THR A 545 20.35 -8.16 4.08
CA THR A 545 19.89 -6.77 4.23
C THR A 545 19.92 -6.16 2.84
N GLU A 546 18.81 -5.68 2.29
CA GLU A 546 18.79 -5.20 0.89
C GLU A 546 19.88 -4.17 0.57
N ALA A 547 20.29 -4.13 -0.70
CA ALA A 547 21.41 -3.31 -1.17
C ALA A 547 21.15 -1.81 -0.91
N PRO A 548 22.16 -1.03 -0.50
CA PRO A 548 22.06 0.42 -0.47
C PRO A 548 21.67 0.97 -1.86
N GLU A 549 20.88 2.05 -1.87
CA GLU A 549 20.46 2.77 -3.09
C GLU A 549 21.66 3.27 -3.94
N ASP A 550 22.87 3.29 -3.37
CA ASP A 550 24.09 3.76 -3.98
C ASP A 550 24.89 2.63 -4.63
N GLY A 551 24.44 2.13 -5.80
CA GLY A 551 25.26 1.59 -6.92
C GLY A 551 26.52 0.72 -6.70
N ASP A 552 26.85 0.28 -5.49
CA ASP A 552 28.04 -0.48 -5.17
C ASP A 552 27.72 -1.96 -5.35
N THR A 553 28.15 -2.49 -6.49
CA THR A 553 27.87 -3.84 -6.99
C THR A 553 28.60 -4.96 -6.24
N GLY A 554 29.07 -4.69 -5.01
CA GLY A 554 29.52 -5.74 -4.10
C GLY A 554 28.31 -6.53 -3.61
N ALA A 555 27.77 -7.44 -4.43
CA ALA A 555 26.70 -8.33 -4.02
C ALA A 555 27.12 -9.04 -2.73
N GLU A 556 26.43 -8.73 -1.64
CA GLU A 556 26.67 -9.35 -0.34
C GLU A 556 26.48 -10.85 -0.49
N GLU A 557 27.57 -11.62 -0.37
CA GLU A 557 27.48 -13.08 -0.43
C GLU A 557 26.73 -13.55 0.82
N LEU A 558 25.64 -14.28 0.61
CA LEU A 558 24.79 -14.81 1.67
C LEU A 558 25.26 -16.21 2.05
N ASN A 559 25.55 -16.43 3.33
CA ASN A 559 25.81 -17.75 3.88
C ASN A 559 24.49 -18.50 4.12
N VAL A 560 24.02 -19.16 3.06
CA VAL A 560 22.77 -19.96 3.08
C VAL A 560 22.76 -21.03 4.19
N ALA A 561 23.92 -21.62 4.53
CA ALA A 561 24.00 -22.63 5.59
C ALA A 561 23.71 -22.03 6.98
N ALA A 562 24.12 -20.78 7.22
CA ALA A 562 23.92 -20.09 8.49
C ALA A 562 22.47 -19.63 8.71
N ALA A 563 21.69 -19.41 7.65
CA ALA A 563 20.31 -18.93 7.73
C ALA A 563 19.39 -19.84 8.58
N GLY A 564 19.64 -21.15 8.59
CA GLY A 564 18.87 -22.09 9.41
C GLY A 564 18.99 -21.84 10.92
N LEU A 565 20.11 -21.28 11.38
CA LEU A 565 20.31 -20.91 12.79
C LEU A 565 19.30 -19.84 13.24
N TRP A 566 19.05 -18.85 12.38
CA TRP A 566 18.10 -17.77 12.63
C TRP A 566 16.67 -18.29 12.78
N GLY A 567 16.24 -19.22 11.91
CA GLY A 567 14.93 -19.84 12.04
C GLY A 567 14.75 -20.58 13.37
N LEU A 568 15.73 -21.39 13.79
CA LEU A 568 15.70 -22.09 15.09
C LEU A 568 15.63 -21.11 16.27
N LEU A 569 16.50 -20.10 16.26
CA LEU A 569 16.64 -19.15 17.37
C LEU A 569 15.46 -18.18 17.45
N ARG A 570 14.83 -17.81 16.34
CA ARG A 570 13.55 -17.06 16.34
C ARG A 570 12.42 -17.83 17.03
N SER A 571 12.32 -19.14 16.79
CA SER A 571 11.38 -19.99 17.54
C SER A 571 11.76 -20.09 19.02
N ALA A 572 13.05 -20.21 19.35
CA ALA A 572 13.51 -20.20 20.74
C ALA A 572 13.19 -18.87 21.45
N GLN A 573 13.32 -17.72 20.77
CA GLN A 573 12.90 -16.40 21.27
C GLN A 573 11.38 -16.33 21.53
N ALA A 574 10.57 -16.97 20.68
CA ALA A 574 9.12 -17.03 20.87
C ALA A 574 8.71 -17.90 22.08
N GLU A 575 9.47 -18.95 22.38
CA GLU A 575 9.25 -19.83 23.55
C GLU A 575 9.83 -19.26 24.84
N HIS A 576 10.97 -18.59 24.75
CA HIS A 576 11.74 -18.04 25.85
C HIS A 576 12.14 -16.59 25.55
N PRO A 577 11.20 -15.64 25.72
CA PRO A 577 11.48 -14.21 25.52
C PRO A 577 12.68 -13.75 26.34
N ASP A 578 13.42 -12.77 25.81
CA ASP A 578 14.57 -12.11 26.45
C ASP A 578 15.79 -12.99 26.76
N ARG A 579 15.78 -14.28 26.38
CA ARG A 579 16.90 -15.22 26.63
C ARG A 579 17.95 -15.22 25.53
N PHE A 580 17.60 -14.83 24.30
CA PHE A 580 18.47 -14.94 23.13
C PHE A 580 18.49 -13.65 22.32
N VAL A 581 19.67 -13.24 21.88
CA VAL A 581 19.88 -12.13 20.95
C VAL A 581 20.60 -12.65 19.71
N LEU A 582 20.13 -12.29 18.52
CA LEU A 582 20.72 -12.66 17.25
C LEU A 582 21.46 -11.46 16.66
N LEU A 583 22.74 -11.65 16.31
CA LEU A 583 23.55 -10.62 15.66
C LEU A 583 24.20 -11.20 14.40
N ASP A 584 23.91 -10.63 13.23
CA ASP A 584 24.56 -11.03 11.98
C ASP A 584 25.61 -10.00 11.53
N LEU A 585 26.81 -10.47 11.28
CA LEU A 585 27.91 -9.67 10.73
C LEU A 585 27.99 -9.86 9.22
N HIS A 586 28.67 -8.93 8.53
CA HIS A 586 28.94 -9.07 7.10
C HIS A 586 29.84 -10.30 6.83
N GLN A 587 29.63 -10.99 5.71
CA GLN A 587 30.38 -12.22 5.41
C GLN A 587 31.85 -11.94 5.03
N ALA A 588 32.10 -10.93 4.19
CA ALA A 588 33.40 -10.70 3.55
C ALA A 588 34.31 -9.69 4.27
N THR A 589 33.76 -8.94 5.22
CA THR A 589 34.44 -7.81 5.88
C THR A 589 34.40 -8.07 7.36
N ASP A 590 35.58 -8.18 7.96
CA ASP A 590 35.71 -8.22 9.41
C ASP A 590 35.45 -6.82 9.96
N PRO A 591 34.38 -6.62 10.75
CA PRO A 591 34.22 -5.38 11.52
C PRO A 591 35.37 -5.23 12.51
N THR A 592 35.63 -4.00 12.98
CA THR A 592 36.59 -3.84 14.07
C THR A 592 36.05 -4.50 15.33
N VAL A 593 36.94 -4.96 16.21
CA VAL A 593 36.52 -5.64 17.43
C VAL A 593 35.68 -4.71 18.32
N GLY A 594 36.02 -3.41 18.35
CA GLY A 594 35.21 -2.35 18.97
C GLY A 594 33.80 -2.22 18.38
N ASP A 595 33.63 -2.35 17.06
CA ASP A 595 32.29 -2.33 16.45
C ASP A 595 31.47 -3.54 16.91
N VAL A 596 32.05 -4.74 16.95
CA VAL A 596 31.33 -5.95 17.40
C VAL A 596 30.95 -5.83 18.88
N ALA A 597 31.84 -5.31 19.71
CA ALA A 597 31.56 -5.03 21.11
C ALA A 597 30.39 -4.05 21.30
N ASP A 598 30.40 -2.93 20.57
CA ASP A 598 29.33 -1.94 20.58
C ASP A 598 28.01 -2.54 20.04
N ALA A 599 28.08 -3.41 19.02
CA ALA A 599 26.93 -4.14 18.48
C ALA A 599 26.20 -4.94 19.55
N VAL A 600 26.97 -5.77 20.27
CA VAL A 600 26.47 -6.66 21.31
C VAL A 600 25.87 -5.82 22.44
N ALA A 601 26.59 -4.76 22.85
CA ALA A 601 26.16 -3.86 23.91
C ALA A 601 24.86 -3.13 23.57
N ARG A 602 24.73 -2.59 22.35
CA ARG A 602 23.52 -1.89 21.88
C ARG A 602 22.35 -2.83 21.71
N ALA A 603 22.53 -4.00 21.09
CA ALA A 603 21.43 -4.96 20.88
C ALA A 603 20.82 -5.41 22.22
N VAL A 604 21.65 -5.66 23.23
CA VAL A 604 21.19 -6.02 24.58
C VAL A 604 20.46 -4.87 25.27
N ARG A 605 20.93 -3.62 25.12
CA ARG A 605 20.35 -2.44 25.80
C ARG A 605 19.12 -1.86 25.10
N ALA A 606 19.05 -1.92 23.78
CA ALA A 606 17.96 -1.38 22.97
C ALA A 606 16.68 -2.23 22.99
N ASP A 607 16.69 -3.36 23.70
CA ASP A 607 15.59 -4.33 23.69
C ASP A 607 15.23 -4.79 22.26
N GLU A 608 16.26 -4.94 21.43
CA GLU A 608 16.16 -5.46 20.07
C GLU A 608 16.73 -6.88 20.03
N PRO A 609 15.88 -7.92 19.91
CA PRO A 609 16.33 -9.32 19.97
C PRO A 609 17.08 -9.78 18.70
N GLN A 610 17.10 -8.95 17.65
CA GLN A 610 17.69 -9.26 16.35
C GLN A 610 18.32 -8.00 15.75
N ALA A 611 19.59 -8.09 15.34
CA ALA A 611 20.32 -7.01 14.68
C ALA A 611 21.27 -7.53 13.59
N ALA A 612 21.61 -6.66 12.65
CA ALA A 612 22.64 -6.91 11.64
C ALA A 612 23.56 -5.67 11.52
N LEU A 613 24.87 -5.92 11.40
CA LEU A 613 25.88 -4.89 11.16
C LEU A 613 26.35 -4.95 9.71
N ARG A 614 26.19 -3.84 8.98
CA ARG A 614 26.49 -3.72 7.54
C ARG A 614 27.17 -2.40 7.24
N ALA A 615 28.43 -2.44 6.79
CA ALA A 615 29.21 -1.25 6.47
C ALA A 615 29.15 -0.17 7.58
N GLY A 616 29.27 -0.58 8.84
CA GLY A 616 29.18 0.31 10.01
C GLY A 616 27.77 0.79 10.38
N ARG A 617 26.73 0.39 9.65
CA ARG A 617 25.32 0.71 9.93
C ARG A 617 24.62 -0.42 10.67
N TRP A 618 23.85 -0.02 11.68
CA TRP A 618 23.06 -0.89 12.54
C TRP A 618 21.66 -1.06 11.96
N MET A 619 21.27 -2.31 11.70
CA MET A 619 19.99 -2.60 11.09
C MET A 619 19.19 -3.56 11.95
N VAL A 620 17.87 -3.35 12.05
CA VAL A 620 16.93 -4.22 12.75
C VAL A 620 15.81 -4.66 11.81
N PRO A 621 15.32 -5.91 11.92
CA PRO A 621 14.32 -6.42 11.00
C PRO A 621 12.91 -5.93 11.39
N ARG A 622 12.11 -5.56 10.38
CA ARG A 622 10.71 -5.19 10.51
C ARG A 622 9.90 -5.79 9.37
N LEU A 623 8.73 -6.33 9.70
CA LEU A 623 7.76 -6.77 8.72
C LEU A 623 6.99 -5.54 8.23
N MET A 624 7.08 -5.24 6.92
CA MET A 624 6.48 -4.07 6.29
C MET A 624 5.53 -4.52 5.19
N ARG A 625 4.47 -3.74 4.92
CA ARG A 625 3.55 -4.06 3.80
C ARG A 625 4.30 -3.95 2.48
N ALA A 626 4.17 -4.96 1.63
CA ALA A 626 4.87 -5.02 0.35
C ALA A 626 4.44 -3.86 -0.56
N ARG A 627 5.40 -3.15 -1.16
CA ARG A 627 5.16 -2.02 -2.07
C ARG A 627 5.60 -2.37 -3.48
N HIS A 628 4.86 -1.90 -4.47
CA HIS A 628 5.27 -2.01 -5.87
C HIS A 628 6.34 -0.93 -6.11
N THR A 629 7.54 -1.33 -6.53
CA THR A 629 8.58 -0.35 -6.91
C THR A 629 8.24 0.20 -8.29
N GLU A 630 7.70 1.41 -8.36
CA GLU A 630 7.55 2.12 -9.63
C GLU A 630 8.95 2.57 -10.11
N GLY A 631 9.37 2.08 -11.29
CA GLY A 631 10.64 2.48 -11.90
C GLY A 631 11.52 1.35 -12.45
N ALA A 632 11.24 0.09 -12.12
CA ALA A 632 11.80 -1.02 -12.88
C ALA A 632 11.06 -1.07 -14.22
N ALA A 633 11.69 -0.58 -15.30
CA ALA A 633 11.14 -0.65 -16.64
C ALA A 633 10.58 -2.07 -16.89
N GLU A 634 9.36 -2.16 -17.43
CA GLU A 634 8.69 -3.41 -17.82
C GLU A 634 9.43 -4.19 -18.94
N SER A 635 10.72 -3.93 -19.13
CA SER A 635 11.61 -4.65 -20.00
C SER A 635 12.99 -4.67 -19.34
N GLU A 636 13.44 -5.88 -18.99
CA GLU A 636 14.78 -6.30 -18.53
C GLU A 636 14.97 -6.73 -17.06
N SER A 637 14.08 -6.40 -16.11
CA SER A 637 14.12 -7.04 -14.77
C SER A 637 13.20 -8.27 -14.71
N GLY A 638 13.78 -9.46 -14.52
CA GLY A 638 13.11 -10.78 -14.49
C GLY A 638 12.07 -11.01 -13.39
N GLY A 639 10.96 -10.25 -13.41
CA GLY A 639 9.77 -10.54 -12.62
C GLY A 639 9.08 -11.82 -13.08
N LEU A 640 8.58 -12.61 -12.14
CA LEU A 640 7.82 -13.85 -12.37
C LEU A 640 6.40 -13.51 -12.84
N THR A 641 6.19 -12.93 -14.03
CA THR A 641 4.84 -12.52 -14.42
C THR A 641 3.91 -13.74 -14.59
N PRO A 642 2.73 -13.80 -13.92
CA PRO A 642 1.77 -14.90 -14.07
C PRO A 642 1.28 -15.14 -15.51
N GLY A 643 1.36 -14.13 -16.39
CA GLY A 643 1.03 -14.23 -17.81
C GLY A 643 2.22 -14.47 -18.75
N GLY A 644 3.43 -14.69 -18.21
CA GLY A 644 4.68 -14.84 -18.97
C GLY A 644 5.20 -16.28 -19.09
N LEU A 645 4.51 -17.27 -18.52
CA LEU A 645 4.84 -18.68 -18.71
C LEU A 645 4.37 -19.15 -20.08
N ASP A 646 5.25 -19.83 -20.81
CA ASP A 646 4.90 -20.51 -22.05
C ASP A 646 3.84 -21.59 -21.75
N PRO A 647 2.61 -21.48 -22.28
CA PRO A 647 1.55 -22.48 -22.04
C PRO A 647 1.93 -23.88 -22.51
N ASP A 648 2.85 -24.00 -23.47
CA ASP A 648 3.33 -25.28 -24.00
C ASP A 648 4.57 -25.80 -23.23
N GLY A 649 5.07 -25.06 -22.24
CA GLY A 649 6.08 -25.49 -21.27
C GLY A 649 5.50 -26.33 -20.13
N THR A 650 6.37 -27.07 -19.44
CA THR A 650 6.00 -27.95 -18.32
C THR A 650 6.24 -27.27 -16.96
N VAL A 651 5.29 -27.40 -16.03
CA VAL A 651 5.46 -27.01 -14.62
C VAL A 651 5.56 -28.23 -13.72
N LEU A 652 6.63 -28.31 -12.93
CA LEU A 652 6.87 -29.34 -11.93
C LEU A 652 6.37 -28.86 -10.55
N ILE A 653 5.46 -29.62 -9.93
CA ILE A 653 4.95 -29.33 -8.59
C ILE A 653 5.31 -30.48 -7.65
N THR A 654 6.20 -30.19 -6.70
CA THR A 654 6.53 -31.15 -5.63
C THR A 654 5.55 -31.03 -4.46
N GLY A 655 5.19 -32.16 -3.87
CA GLY A 655 4.01 -32.21 -3.00
C GLY A 655 2.70 -32.00 -3.78
N GLY A 656 2.72 -32.19 -5.10
CA GLY A 656 1.62 -31.86 -6.01
C GLY A 656 0.33 -32.67 -5.79
N THR A 657 0.42 -33.82 -5.10
CA THR A 657 -0.73 -34.62 -4.68
C THR A 657 -1.21 -34.29 -3.27
N GLY A 658 -0.59 -33.33 -2.57
CA GLY A 658 -1.05 -32.80 -1.30
C GLY A 658 -2.08 -31.69 -1.48
N LEU A 659 -2.74 -31.28 -0.39
CA LEU A 659 -3.83 -30.28 -0.43
C LEU A 659 -3.42 -28.98 -1.14
N LEU A 660 -2.36 -28.31 -0.67
CA LEU A 660 -1.89 -27.05 -1.25
C LEU A 660 -1.36 -27.25 -2.68
N GLY A 661 -0.60 -28.33 -2.91
CA GLY A 661 -0.08 -28.65 -4.24
C GLY A 661 -1.18 -28.86 -5.29
N GLY A 662 -2.27 -29.54 -4.91
CA GLY A 662 -3.43 -29.76 -5.77
C GLY A 662 -4.23 -28.48 -6.04
N LEU A 663 -4.44 -27.64 -5.03
CA LEU A 663 -5.09 -26.33 -5.18
C LEU A 663 -4.30 -25.42 -6.13
N VAL A 664 -2.97 -25.37 -5.96
CA VAL A 664 -2.09 -24.60 -6.84
C VAL A 664 -2.10 -25.17 -8.25
N ALA A 665 -2.02 -26.49 -8.42
CA ALA A 665 -2.10 -27.13 -9.73
C ALA A 665 -3.37 -26.73 -10.49
N GLU A 666 -4.52 -26.78 -9.82
CA GLU A 666 -5.81 -26.39 -10.41
C GLU A 666 -5.86 -24.90 -10.76
N HIS A 667 -5.31 -24.04 -9.91
CA HIS A 667 -5.20 -22.62 -10.17
C HIS A 667 -4.29 -22.29 -11.36
N LEU A 668 -3.15 -22.97 -11.50
CA LEU A 668 -2.25 -22.79 -12.64
C LEU A 668 -2.92 -23.14 -13.97
N VAL A 669 -3.74 -24.19 -14.01
CA VAL A 669 -4.48 -24.57 -15.23
C VAL A 669 -5.58 -23.56 -15.52
N ARG A 670 -6.39 -23.18 -14.52
CA ARG A 670 -7.54 -22.28 -14.72
C ARG A 670 -7.14 -20.85 -15.02
N THR A 671 -6.20 -20.32 -14.25
CA THR A 671 -5.90 -18.89 -14.21
C THR A 671 -4.70 -18.57 -15.09
N TRP A 672 -3.66 -19.41 -15.05
CA TRP A 672 -2.40 -19.17 -15.78
C TRP A 672 -2.30 -19.98 -17.07
N GLN A 673 -3.34 -20.76 -17.40
CA GLN A 673 -3.46 -21.53 -18.64
C GLN A 673 -2.30 -22.52 -18.89
N VAL A 674 -1.70 -23.04 -17.81
CA VAL A 674 -0.64 -24.06 -17.91
C VAL A 674 -1.23 -25.36 -18.46
N LYS A 675 -0.66 -25.90 -19.54
CA LYS A 675 -1.15 -27.12 -20.19
C LYS A 675 -0.43 -28.39 -19.77
N HIS A 676 0.79 -28.30 -19.24
CA HIS A 676 1.60 -29.48 -18.92
C HIS A 676 2.06 -29.44 -17.46
N LEU A 677 1.59 -30.40 -16.67
CA LEU A 677 1.91 -30.52 -15.25
C LEU A 677 2.60 -31.85 -14.96
N VAL A 678 3.68 -31.77 -14.17
CA VAL A 678 4.30 -32.94 -13.54
C VAL A 678 4.10 -32.80 -12.03
N LEU A 679 3.25 -33.63 -11.45
CA LEU A 679 2.99 -33.65 -10.01
C LEU A 679 3.81 -34.75 -9.38
N VAL A 680 4.71 -34.40 -8.45
CA VAL A 680 5.58 -35.39 -7.80
C VAL A 680 5.32 -35.49 -6.31
N SER A 681 5.28 -36.71 -5.82
CA SER A 681 5.21 -37.03 -4.40
C SER A 681 5.74 -38.45 -4.14
N ARG A 682 6.09 -38.77 -2.90
CA ARG A 682 6.55 -40.11 -2.50
C ARG A 682 5.53 -41.23 -2.73
N ARG A 683 4.24 -40.90 -2.78
CA ARG A 683 3.15 -41.87 -3.01
C ARG A 683 2.68 -41.89 -4.46
N GLY A 684 2.99 -40.86 -5.26
CA GLY A 684 2.56 -40.77 -6.65
C GLY A 684 1.04 -40.97 -6.79
N LEU A 685 0.64 -41.87 -7.70
CA LEU A 685 -0.76 -42.23 -7.93
C LEU A 685 -1.43 -42.93 -6.74
N ASP A 686 -0.67 -43.51 -5.81
CA ASP A 686 -1.20 -44.15 -4.60
C ASP A 686 -1.55 -43.12 -3.50
N ALA A 687 -1.34 -41.81 -3.76
CA ALA A 687 -1.78 -40.76 -2.84
C ALA A 687 -3.32 -40.63 -2.84
N PRO A 688 -3.97 -40.49 -1.67
CA PRO A 688 -5.41 -40.27 -1.60
C PRO A 688 -5.84 -39.06 -2.42
N GLY A 689 -6.83 -39.22 -3.30
CA GLY A 689 -7.36 -38.13 -4.14
C GLY A 689 -6.54 -37.79 -5.39
N ALA A 690 -5.41 -38.49 -5.62
CA ALA A 690 -4.52 -38.19 -6.75
C ALA A 690 -5.10 -38.56 -8.12
N PRO A 691 -5.77 -39.72 -8.32
CA PRO A 691 -6.47 -40.01 -9.57
C PRO A 691 -7.56 -38.98 -9.88
N GLU A 692 -8.36 -38.61 -8.88
CA GLU A 692 -9.44 -37.63 -9.03
C GLU A 692 -8.90 -36.22 -9.33
N LEU A 693 -7.75 -35.85 -8.75
CA LEU A 693 -7.06 -34.61 -9.09
C LEU A 693 -6.57 -34.62 -10.55
N ALA A 694 -5.97 -35.71 -11.01
CA ALA A 694 -5.52 -35.82 -12.40
C ALA A 694 -6.69 -35.72 -13.39
N GLU A 695 -7.81 -36.35 -13.09
CA GLU A 695 -9.04 -36.27 -13.89
C GLU A 695 -9.57 -34.84 -13.95
N ARG A 696 -9.75 -34.17 -12.80
CA ARG A 696 -10.21 -32.76 -12.76
C ARG A 696 -9.30 -31.81 -13.55
N LEU A 697 -7.99 -31.95 -13.44
CA LEU A 697 -7.03 -31.13 -14.18
C LEU A 697 -7.06 -31.44 -15.69
N SER A 698 -7.31 -32.69 -16.06
CA SER A 698 -7.47 -33.10 -17.46
C SER A 698 -8.75 -32.56 -18.09
N ASP A 699 -9.85 -32.56 -17.33
CA ASP A 699 -11.13 -31.96 -17.75
C ASP A 699 -11.01 -30.45 -17.97
N LEU A 700 -10.11 -29.78 -17.24
CA LEU A 700 -9.76 -28.37 -17.42
C LEU A 700 -8.81 -28.12 -18.61
N GLY A 701 -8.38 -29.18 -19.31
CA GLY A 701 -7.59 -29.11 -20.54
C GLY A 701 -6.07 -29.30 -20.36
N ALA A 702 -5.60 -29.66 -19.16
CA ALA A 702 -4.18 -29.93 -18.93
C ALA A 702 -3.80 -31.40 -19.13
N GLN A 703 -2.55 -31.66 -19.50
CA GLN A 703 -1.94 -32.98 -19.49
C GLN A 703 -1.13 -33.14 -18.22
N VAL A 704 -1.55 -34.07 -17.37
CA VAL A 704 -0.98 -34.28 -16.05
C VAL A 704 -0.23 -35.60 -15.97
N ARG A 705 1.05 -35.55 -15.56
CA ARG A 705 1.85 -36.72 -15.22
C ARG A 705 2.09 -36.73 -13.72
N ILE A 706 1.51 -37.70 -13.02
CA ILE A 706 1.82 -37.95 -11.60
C ILE A 706 2.98 -38.95 -11.54
N ALA A 707 4.07 -38.58 -10.86
CA ALA A 707 5.24 -39.44 -10.70
C ALA A 707 5.61 -39.66 -9.24
N THR A 708 6.06 -40.88 -8.94
CA THR A 708 6.55 -41.27 -7.62
C THR A 708 8.02 -40.85 -7.51
N VAL A 709 8.28 -39.76 -6.79
CA VAL A 709 9.63 -39.21 -6.60
C VAL A 709 9.79 -38.78 -5.16
N ASP A 710 10.87 -39.24 -4.52
CA ASP A 710 11.29 -38.70 -3.23
C ASP A 710 12.22 -37.51 -3.47
N VAL A 711 11.74 -36.31 -3.14
CA VAL A 711 12.52 -35.08 -3.33
C VAL A 711 13.68 -34.94 -2.35
N THR A 712 13.73 -35.79 -1.32
CA THR A 712 14.86 -35.88 -0.40
C THR A 712 16.04 -36.66 -0.99
N ASP A 713 15.85 -37.32 -2.14
CA ASP A 713 16.90 -38.00 -2.90
C ASP A 713 17.29 -37.12 -4.11
N GLY A 714 18.54 -36.64 -4.12
CA GLY A 714 19.05 -35.75 -5.17
C GLY A 714 19.08 -36.41 -6.55
N ASP A 715 19.40 -37.70 -6.62
CA ASP A 715 19.47 -38.45 -7.88
C ASP A 715 18.06 -38.64 -8.44
N ALA A 716 17.09 -38.96 -7.58
CA ALA A 716 15.68 -39.09 -7.99
C ALA A 716 15.10 -37.76 -8.52
N VAL A 717 15.49 -36.62 -7.93
CA VAL A 717 15.11 -35.29 -8.43
C VAL A 717 15.75 -35.00 -9.79
N ALA A 718 17.05 -35.30 -9.94
CA ALA A 718 17.76 -35.10 -11.20
C ALA A 718 17.15 -35.94 -12.32
N ASP A 719 16.85 -37.22 -12.07
CA ASP A 719 16.20 -38.13 -13.01
C ASP A 719 14.79 -37.65 -13.39
N ALA A 720 14.02 -37.14 -12.42
CA ALA A 720 12.68 -36.62 -12.66
C ALA A 720 12.68 -35.38 -13.57
N VAL A 721 13.68 -34.51 -13.41
CA VAL A 721 13.88 -33.31 -14.24
C VAL A 721 14.41 -33.69 -15.62
N ALA A 722 15.41 -34.58 -15.70
CA ALA A 722 15.97 -35.06 -16.96
C ALA A 722 14.95 -35.84 -17.81
N GLY A 723 13.98 -36.50 -17.18
CA GLY A 723 12.89 -37.21 -17.84
C GLY A 723 11.77 -36.34 -18.40
N ILE A 724 11.87 -35.00 -18.31
CA ILE A 724 10.89 -34.08 -18.90
C ILE A 724 11.13 -33.99 -20.41
N ASP A 725 10.04 -34.04 -21.19
CA ASP A 725 10.09 -34.01 -22.65
C ASP A 725 10.78 -32.73 -23.16
N PRO A 726 11.90 -32.82 -23.90
CA PRO A 726 12.57 -31.66 -24.48
C PRO A 726 11.69 -30.86 -25.44
N ALA A 727 10.65 -31.46 -26.03
CA ALA A 727 9.68 -30.75 -26.88
C ALA A 727 8.73 -29.86 -26.05
N ARG A 728 8.66 -30.05 -24.73
CA ARG A 728 7.85 -29.31 -23.77
C ARG A 728 8.70 -29.00 -22.53
N PRO A 729 9.71 -28.13 -22.67
CA PRO A 729 10.75 -27.95 -21.66
C PRO A 729 10.17 -27.53 -20.31
N LEU A 730 10.88 -27.86 -19.23
CA LEU A 730 10.54 -27.36 -17.90
C LEU A 730 10.69 -25.84 -17.86
N THR A 731 9.60 -25.13 -17.59
CA THR A 731 9.57 -23.66 -17.52
C THR A 731 9.24 -23.15 -16.12
N GLY A 732 8.67 -23.99 -15.25
CA GLY A 732 8.30 -23.62 -13.89
C GLY A 732 8.48 -24.74 -12.86
N VAL A 733 8.88 -24.36 -11.65
CA VAL A 733 8.95 -25.25 -10.48
C VAL A 733 8.18 -24.63 -9.32
N ILE A 734 7.35 -25.42 -8.64
CA ILE A 734 6.73 -25.08 -7.36
C ILE A 734 7.04 -26.17 -6.33
N HIS A 735 7.64 -25.77 -5.22
CA HIS A 735 7.86 -26.65 -4.08
C HIS A 735 6.81 -26.42 -3.00
N ALA A 736 5.74 -27.22 -3.04
CA ALA A 736 4.66 -27.21 -2.06
C ALA A 736 4.76 -28.36 -1.04
N ALA A 737 5.83 -29.17 -1.10
CA ALA A 737 6.06 -30.22 -0.12
C ALA A 737 6.35 -29.60 1.26
N GLY A 738 5.80 -30.24 2.30
CA GLY A 738 6.00 -29.83 3.68
C GLY A 738 5.71 -30.97 4.63
N LEU A 739 6.51 -31.06 5.69
CA LEU A 739 6.33 -31.97 6.80
C LEU A 739 6.43 -31.16 8.08
N LEU A 740 5.46 -31.31 8.97
CA LEU A 740 5.49 -30.76 10.32
C LEU A 740 5.82 -31.88 11.30
N ASP A 741 6.72 -31.60 12.25
CA ASP A 741 7.13 -32.50 13.33
C ASP A 741 7.47 -31.61 14.54
N ASP A 742 6.43 -30.91 15.00
CA ASP A 742 6.51 -29.78 15.93
C ASP A 742 6.77 -30.26 17.36
N ALA A 743 7.69 -29.58 18.03
CA ALA A 743 8.00 -29.77 19.45
C ALA A 743 8.58 -28.46 20.01
N VAL A 744 8.37 -28.20 21.31
CA VAL A 744 9.08 -27.11 21.99
C VAL A 744 10.59 -27.37 21.97
N VAL A 745 11.39 -26.32 21.94
CA VAL A 745 12.85 -26.38 21.75
C VAL A 745 13.52 -27.29 22.78
N THR A 746 12.99 -27.36 24.00
CA THR A 746 13.49 -28.22 25.09
C THR A 746 13.21 -29.72 24.88
N SER A 747 12.22 -30.09 24.07
CA SER A 747 11.87 -31.49 23.75
C SER A 747 12.16 -31.89 22.31
N GLN A 748 12.51 -30.94 21.44
CA GLN A 748 12.82 -31.18 20.03
C GLN A 748 14.05 -32.10 19.90
N THR A 749 13.94 -33.19 19.14
CA THR A 749 15.09 -34.07 18.86
C THR A 749 15.78 -33.74 17.54
N ARG A 750 17.07 -34.09 17.44
CA ARG A 750 17.85 -33.96 16.20
C ARG A 750 17.21 -34.72 15.03
N GLU A 751 16.61 -35.88 15.29
CA GLU A 751 15.94 -36.70 14.27
C GLU A 751 14.67 -36.03 13.74
N GLN A 752 13.91 -35.36 14.61
CA GLN A 752 12.74 -34.57 14.18
C GLN A 752 13.19 -33.40 13.28
N VAL A 753 14.23 -32.66 13.70
CA VAL A 753 14.81 -31.58 12.88
C VAL A 753 15.29 -32.10 11.53
N ALA A 754 16.03 -33.21 11.51
CA ALA A 754 16.55 -33.80 10.27
C ALA A 754 15.44 -34.24 9.32
N ARG A 755 14.32 -34.80 9.81
CA ARG A 755 13.18 -35.19 8.98
C ARG A 755 12.53 -33.97 8.30
N VAL A 756 12.31 -32.90 9.05
CA VAL A 756 11.72 -31.66 8.53
C VAL A 756 12.67 -30.97 7.57
N TRP A 757 13.96 -30.91 7.91
CA TRP A 757 15.03 -30.36 7.09
C TRP A 757 15.14 -31.07 5.74
N ALA A 758 15.10 -32.42 5.74
CA ALA A 758 15.18 -33.20 4.51
C ALA A 758 14.03 -32.85 3.54
N ALA A 759 12.80 -32.76 4.05
CA ALA A 759 11.61 -32.50 3.23
C ALA A 759 11.54 -31.06 2.66
N LYS A 760 12.26 -30.11 3.27
CA LYS A 760 12.24 -28.68 2.92
C LYS A 760 13.58 -28.20 2.38
N ALA A 761 14.59 -28.08 3.25
CA ALA A 761 15.89 -27.50 2.92
C ALA A 761 16.68 -28.37 1.93
N ALA A 762 16.81 -29.67 2.19
CA ALA A 762 17.54 -30.57 1.28
C ALA A 762 16.80 -30.70 -0.07
N ALA A 763 15.48 -30.85 -0.06
CA ALA A 763 14.67 -30.89 -1.27
C ALA A 763 14.80 -29.60 -2.12
N ALA A 764 14.78 -28.42 -1.49
CA ALA A 764 15.00 -27.16 -2.19
C ALA A 764 16.41 -27.07 -2.80
N ALA A 765 17.43 -27.55 -2.09
CA ALA A 765 18.80 -27.63 -2.59
C ALA A 765 18.95 -28.58 -3.80
N HIS A 766 18.27 -29.73 -3.78
CA HIS A 766 18.22 -30.65 -4.92
C HIS A 766 17.53 -30.03 -6.13
N LEU A 767 16.38 -29.39 -5.92
CA LEU A 767 15.64 -28.69 -6.99
C LEU A 767 16.45 -27.54 -7.57
N HIS A 768 17.13 -26.74 -6.72
CA HIS A 768 18.02 -25.68 -7.18
C HIS A 768 19.11 -26.24 -8.10
N THR A 769 19.78 -27.31 -7.66
CA THR A 769 20.90 -27.93 -8.38
C THR A 769 20.43 -28.53 -9.71
N ALA A 770 19.35 -29.31 -9.70
CA ALA A 770 18.82 -29.98 -10.89
C ALA A 770 18.26 -29.00 -11.95
N THR A 771 18.04 -27.73 -11.59
CA THR A 771 17.41 -26.74 -12.48
C THR A 771 18.23 -25.45 -12.65
N ALA A 772 19.50 -25.46 -12.25
CA ALA A 772 20.37 -24.28 -12.36
C ALA A 772 20.61 -23.88 -13.82
N ASP A 773 20.81 -24.86 -14.71
CA ASP A 773 21.14 -24.64 -16.13
C ASP A 773 19.91 -24.66 -17.05
N LEU A 774 18.71 -24.70 -16.49
CA LEU A 774 17.46 -24.75 -17.26
C LEU A 774 16.88 -23.35 -17.47
N PRO A 775 16.19 -23.10 -18.60
CA PRO A 775 15.59 -21.80 -18.91
C PRO A 775 14.27 -21.59 -18.15
N LEU A 776 14.30 -21.79 -16.83
CA LEU A 776 13.14 -21.56 -15.98
C LEU A 776 12.73 -20.10 -16.06
N ARG A 777 11.42 -19.89 -16.07
CA ARG A 777 10.79 -18.58 -15.87
C ARG A 777 10.15 -18.48 -14.50
N MET A 778 9.99 -19.62 -13.79
CA MET A 778 9.42 -19.66 -12.45
C MET A 778 10.11 -20.70 -11.55
N PHE A 779 10.43 -20.28 -10.33
CA PHE A 779 10.93 -21.16 -9.27
C PHE A 779 10.37 -20.65 -7.93
N VAL A 780 9.25 -21.23 -7.50
CA VAL A 780 8.53 -20.80 -6.29
C VAL A 780 8.69 -21.84 -5.18
N MET A 781 9.12 -21.39 -4.01
CA MET A 781 9.30 -22.20 -2.82
C MET A 781 8.25 -21.82 -1.78
N PHE A 782 7.42 -22.78 -1.34
CA PHE A 782 6.49 -22.51 -0.24
C PHE A 782 7.25 -22.63 1.08
N SER A 783 7.50 -21.48 1.67
CA SER A 783 8.09 -21.29 2.99
C SER A 783 6.98 -21.07 4.03
N SER A 784 7.33 -20.58 5.22
CA SER A 784 6.38 -20.26 6.27
C SER A 784 6.78 -19.00 7.04
N ALA A 785 5.78 -18.22 7.46
CA ALA A 785 5.98 -17.08 8.35
C ALA A 785 6.71 -17.46 9.66
N ALA A 786 6.66 -18.73 10.08
CA ALA A 786 7.43 -19.22 11.22
C ALA A 786 8.95 -19.06 11.06
N GLY A 787 9.49 -19.18 9.83
CA GLY A 787 10.92 -18.93 9.56
C GLY A 787 11.33 -17.46 9.66
N VAL A 788 10.37 -16.55 9.48
CA VAL A 788 10.58 -15.09 9.47
C VAL A 788 10.32 -14.46 10.84
N VAL A 789 9.17 -14.75 11.44
CA VAL A 789 8.73 -14.14 12.70
C VAL A 789 9.15 -14.97 13.92
N GLY A 790 9.31 -16.29 13.74
CA GLY A 790 9.44 -17.24 14.85
C GLY A 790 8.08 -17.67 15.38
N ASN A 791 7.90 -18.99 15.57
CA ASN A 791 6.71 -19.53 16.22
C ASN A 791 7.08 -20.58 17.26
N ALA A 792 6.40 -20.54 18.40
CA ALA A 792 6.65 -21.43 19.52
C ALA A 792 6.27 -22.88 19.18
N GLY A 793 7.21 -23.81 19.39
CA GLY A 793 7.05 -25.23 19.08
C GLY A 793 7.44 -25.61 17.65
N GLN A 794 8.01 -24.71 16.86
CA GLN A 794 8.30 -24.94 15.43
C GLN A 794 9.77 -24.74 15.07
N ALA A 795 10.70 -24.91 16.02
CA ALA A 795 12.12 -24.60 15.83
C ALA A 795 12.75 -25.33 14.61
N GLY A 796 12.51 -26.64 14.47
CA GLY A 796 13.02 -27.40 13.32
C GLY A 796 12.41 -26.98 11.97
N TYR A 797 11.12 -26.63 11.97
CA TYR A 797 10.41 -26.16 10.78
C TYR A 797 10.82 -24.74 10.39
N ALA A 798 10.93 -23.83 11.35
CA ALA A 798 11.43 -22.47 11.15
C ALA A 798 12.86 -22.46 10.60
N ALA A 799 13.74 -23.31 11.14
CA ALA A 799 15.12 -23.48 10.66
C ALA A 799 15.16 -23.90 9.18
N ALA A 800 14.37 -24.91 8.79
CA ALA A 800 14.36 -25.38 7.42
C ALA A 800 13.79 -24.33 6.43
N ASN A 801 12.76 -23.58 6.83
CA ASN A 801 12.20 -22.51 6.00
C ASN A 801 13.15 -21.32 5.85
N ALA A 802 13.85 -20.92 6.91
CA ALA A 802 14.86 -19.86 6.83
C ALA A 802 16.02 -20.20 5.86
N PHE A 803 16.42 -21.48 5.82
CA PHE A 803 17.36 -21.97 4.79
C PHE A 803 16.79 -21.84 3.37
N VAL A 804 15.52 -22.22 3.18
CA VAL A 804 14.84 -22.11 1.87
C VAL A 804 14.77 -20.66 1.41
N ASP A 805 14.40 -19.75 2.31
CA ASP A 805 14.34 -18.30 2.04
C ASP A 805 15.70 -17.77 1.57
N ALA A 806 16.77 -18.13 2.29
CA ALA A 806 18.14 -17.76 1.94
C ALA A 806 18.61 -18.40 0.62
N LEU A 807 18.26 -19.67 0.36
CA LEU A 807 18.61 -20.34 -0.89
C LEU A 807 17.95 -19.66 -2.10
N VAL A 808 16.72 -19.19 -1.96
CA VAL A 808 16.03 -18.44 -3.02
C VAL A 808 16.69 -17.07 -3.23
N ALA A 809 17.04 -16.35 -2.17
CA ALA A 809 17.79 -15.10 -2.30
C ALA A 809 19.14 -15.30 -3.01
N HIS A 810 19.89 -16.35 -2.62
CA HIS A 810 21.12 -16.76 -3.31
C HIS A 810 20.87 -17.10 -4.79
N ARG A 811 19.81 -17.86 -5.10
CA ARG A 811 19.44 -18.20 -6.48
C ARG A 811 19.20 -16.93 -7.32
N ARG A 812 18.54 -15.92 -6.75
CA ARG A 812 18.32 -14.63 -7.43
C ARG A 812 19.60 -13.84 -7.62
N ALA A 813 20.54 -13.89 -6.67
CA ALA A 813 21.85 -13.27 -6.82
C ALA A 813 22.65 -13.86 -7.99
N LEU A 814 22.40 -15.12 -8.36
CA LEU A 814 22.93 -15.76 -9.57
C LEU A 814 22.20 -15.38 -10.87
N GLY A 815 21.22 -14.47 -10.81
CA GLY A 815 20.38 -14.07 -11.96
C GLY A 815 19.31 -15.09 -12.35
N LEU A 816 19.11 -16.14 -11.54
CA LEU A 816 18.11 -17.18 -11.79
C LEU A 816 16.76 -16.79 -11.15
N PRO A 817 15.61 -17.22 -11.72
CA PRO A 817 14.31 -16.95 -11.12
C PRO A 817 14.20 -17.60 -9.75
N GLY A 818 13.52 -16.92 -8.82
CA GLY A 818 13.32 -17.39 -7.46
C GLY A 818 12.32 -16.53 -6.69
N LEU A 819 11.36 -17.17 -6.03
CA LEU A 819 10.46 -16.56 -5.05
C LEU A 819 10.20 -17.52 -3.89
N SER A 820 10.49 -17.07 -2.68
CA SER A 820 10.09 -17.76 -1.46
C SER A 820 8.85 -17.07 -0.91
N LEU A 821 7.80 -17.86 -0.72
CA LEU A 821 6.50 -17.39 -0.21
C LEU A 821 6.32 -17.95 1.19
N ALA A 822 6.56 -17.11 2.20
CA ALA A 822 6.40 -17.43 3.60
C ALA A 822 4.93 -17.31 4.01
N TRP A 823 4.21 -18.43 3.93
CA TRP A 823 2.78 -18.49 4.22
C TRP A 823 2.47 -18.44 5.72
N GLY A 824 1.39 -17.72 6.05
CA GLY A 824 0.63 -17.91 7.28
C GLY A 824 -0.19 -19.19 7.28
N LEU A 825 -1.04 -19.36 8.29
CA LEU A 825 -1.88 -20.55 8.43
C LEU A 825 -2.96 -20.61 7.34
N TRP A 826 -3.12 -21.73 6.64
CA TRP A 826 -4.24 -21.95 5.71
C TRP A 826 -5.37 -22.68 6.43
N ALA A 827 -6.61 -22.17 6.32
CA ALA A 827 -7.78 -22.67 7.04
C ALA A 827 -8.05 -24.16 6.73
N GLN A 828 -8.09 -24.52 5.45
CA GLN A 828 -8.45 -25.86 4.97
C GLN A 828 -7.38 -26.92 5.29
N ALA A 829 -6.11 -26.53 5.44
CA ALA A 829 -5.05 -27.43 5.86
C ALA A 829 -5.13 -27.78 7.36
N SER A 830 -5.63 -26.85 8.17
CA SER A 830 -5.67 -26.95 9.64
C SER A 830 -6.79 -27.88 10.14
N GLU A 831 -7.91 -27.97 9.42
CA GLU A 831 -9.01 -28.89 9.76
C GLU A 831 -8.60 -30.36 9.59
N MET A 832 -7.68 -30.66 8.68
CA MET A 832 -7.29 -32.03 8.32
C MET A 832 -6.04 -32.52 9.09
N THR A 833 -5.23 -31.62 9.66
CA THR A 833 -4.08 -31.98 10.52
C THR A 833 -4.45 -32.40 11.94
N GLY A 834 -5.73 -32.29 12.32
CA GLY A 834 -6.27 -32.78 13.60
C GLY A 834 -6.17 -31.78 14.75
N HIS A 835 -7.35 -31.39 15.27
CA HIS A 835 -7.63 -30.59 16.48
C HIS A 835 -6.84 -29.29 16.68
N VAL A 836 -7.45 -28.16 16.30
CA VAL A 836 -7.08 -26.83 16.78
C VAL A 836 -7.18 -26.81 18.31
N GLY A 837 -6.05 -26.75 19.01
CA GLY A 837 -6.02 -26.52 20.45
C GLY A 837 -6.00 -25.03 20.79
N GLN A 838 -6.31 -24.65 22.04
CA GLN A 838 -6.11 -23.27 22.53
C GLN A 838 -4.65 -22.78 22.36
N ALA A 839 -3.68 -23.71 22.29
CA ALA A 839 -2.28 -23.39 21.99
C ALA A 839 -2.08 -22.84 20.57
N ASP A 840 -2.84 -23.32 19.58
CA ASP A 840 -2.74 -22.86 18.18
C ASP A 840 -3.27 -21.44 18.01
N LEU A 841 -4.33 -21.07 18.74
CA LEU A 841 -4.87 -19.71 18.74
C LEU A 841 -3.92 -18.71 19.43
N THR A 842 -3.13 -19.15 20.41
CA THR A 842 -2.14 -18.30 21.09
C THR A 842 -0.90 -18.04 20.20
N ARG A 843 -0.56 -18.99 19.32
CA ARG A 843 0.54 -18.92 18.32
C ARG A 843 0.29 -17.89 17.22
N LEU A 844 -0.97 -17.50 17.02
CA LEU A 844 -1.36 -16.68 15.88
C LEU A 844 -0.91 -15.21 16.00
N ARG A 845 -0.66 -14.64 17.19
CA ARG A 845 -0.04 -13.30 17.37
C ARG A 845 -0.59 -12.20 16.42
N GLY A 846 -1.91 -12.18 16.20
CA GLY A 846 -2.59 -11.25 15.28
C GLY A 846 -2.78 -11.77 13.84
N MET A 847 -2.16 -12.89 13.46
CA MET A 847 -2.37 -13.54 12.16
C MET A 847 -3.64 -14.39 12.14
N ARG A 848 -4.44 -14.31 11.08
CA ARG A 848 -5.66 -15.09 10.89
C ARG A 848 -5.46 -16.22 9.87
N PRO A 849 -6.23 -17.31 9.94
CA PRO A 849 -6.20 -18.35 8.92
C PRO A 849 -6.63 -17.80 7.55
N LEU A 850 -5.84 -18.06 6.52
CA LEU A 850 -6.11 -17.71 5.12
C LEU A 850 -7.09 -18.71 4.51
N SER A 851 -8.12 -18.20 3.82
CA SER A 851 -8.93 -19.03 2.91
C SER A 851 -8.10 -19.45 1.69
N SER A 852 -8.47 -20.57 1.06
CA SER A 852 -7.77 -21.06 -0.14
C SER A 852 -7.81 -20.06 -1.29
N GLU A 853 -8.95 -19.39 -1.48
CA GLU A 853 -9.13 -18.32 -2.49
C GLU A 853 -8.19 -17.14 -2.22
N ARG A 854 -8.11 -16.69 -0.96
CA ARG A 854 -7.23 -15.59 -0.56
C ARG A 854 -5.77 -15.97 -0.73
N GLY A 855 -5.38 -17.18 -0.34
CA GLY A 855 -4.03 -17.70 -0.52
C GLY A 855 -3.61 -17.72 -2.00
N LEU A 856 -4.46 -18.22 -2.90
CA LEU A 856 -4.19 -18.22 -4.34
C LEU A 856 -4.11 -16.80 -4.94
N ALA A 857 -4.96 -15.88 -4.50
CA ALA A 857 -4.86 -14.48 -4.91
C ALA A 857 -3.56 -13.80 -4.44
N LEU A 858 -3.06 -14.15 -3.25
CA LEU A 858 -1.76 -13.68 -2.75
C LEU A 858 -0.59 -14.30 -3.52
N LEU A 859 -0.69 -15.54 -3.99
CA LEU A 859 0.28 -16.16 -4.88
C LEU A 859 0.38 -15.36 -6.20
N ASP A 860 -0.76 -15.06 -6.83
CA ASP A 860 -0.81 -14.26 -8.07
C ASP A 860 -0.19 -12.88 -7.91
N ALA A 861 -0.45 -12.26 -6.75
CA ALA A 861 0.09 -10.96 -6.42
C ALA A 861 1.60 -11.01 -6.15
N ALA A 862 2.08 -11.97 -5.36
CA ALA A 862 3.48 -12.07 -4.95
C ALA A 862 4.42 -12.25 -6.15
N CYS A 863 3.98 -12.98 -7.17
CA CYS A 863 4.70 -13.16 -8.43
C CYS A 863 5.01 -11.85 -9.17
N ARG A 864 4.29 -10.76 -8.88
CA ARG A 864 4.49 -9.44 -9.51
C ARG A 864 5.55 -8.60 -8.80
N PHE A 865 5.98 -8.99 -7.59
CA PHE A 865 6.96 -8.23 -6.81
C PHE A 865 8.39 -8.65 -7.14
N ALA A 866 9.30 -7.68 -7.04
CA ALA A 866 10.72 -7.90 -7.31
C ALA A 866 11.48 -8.56 -6.13
N SER A 867 10.88 -8.74 -4.95
CA SER A 867 11.58 -9.31 -3.78
C SER A 867 11.79 -10.84 -3.89
N PRO A 868 12.93 -11.40 -3.43
CA PRO A 868 13.13 -12.85 -3.27
C PRO A 868 12.20 -13.49 -2.24
N LEU A 869 11.80 -12.75 -1.21
CA LEU A 869 11.05 -13.26 -0.07
C LEU A 869 9.81 -12.39 0.15
N MET A 870 8.64 -13.04 0.11
CA MET A 870 7.35 -12.43 0.38
C MET A 870 6.67 -13.18 1.52
N VAL A 871 6.17 -12.46 2.51
CA VAL A 871 5.39 -13.02 3.62
C VAL A 871 3.91 -12.81 3.31
N ALA A 872 3.16 -13.91 3.23
CA ALA A 872 1.74 -13.91 2.88
C ALA A 872 0.91 -14.33 4.10
N VAL A 873 0.35 -13.34 4.80
CA VAL A 873 -0.41 -13.54 6.05
C VAL A 873 -1.64 -12.64 6.06
N ASP A 874 -2.75 -13.12 6.59
CA ASP A 874 -3.86 -12.24 6.97
C ASP A 874 -3.53 -11.70 8.37
N PHE A 875 -3.37 -10.39 8.53
CA PHE A 875 -2.93 -9.79 9.79
C PHE A 875 -3.97 -8.81 10.31
N ASP A 876 -4.46 -9.08 11.51
CA ASP A 876 -5.36 -8.24 12.29
C ASP A 876 -4.61 -7.56 13.44
N PRO A 877 -4.36 -6.25 13.35
CA PRO A 877 -3.72 -5.48 14.41
C PRO A 877 -4.53 -5.46 15.73
N ALA A 878 -5.85 -5.64 15.68
CA ALA A 878 -6.70 -5.64 16.87
C ALA A 878 -6.50 -6.90 17.73
N GLY A 879 -6.10 -8.02 17.10
CA GLY A 879 -5.82 -9.29 17.77
C GLY A 879 -4.57 -9.29 18.68
N VAL A 880 -3.80 -8.20 18.71
CA VAL A 880 -2.61 -8.04 19.56
C VAL A 880 -2.84 -7.09 20.75
N ALA A 881 -4.07 -6.59 20.94
CA ALA A 881 -4.41 -5.70 22.04
C ALA A 881 -4.30 -6.42 23.40
N GLY A 882 -3.21 -6.17 24.14
CA GLY A 882 -3.02 -6.62 25.52
C GLY A 882 -1.71 -7.36 25.84
N GLY A 883 -0.89 -7.72 24.83
CA GLY A 883 0.44 -8.32 25.00
C GLY A 883 1.56 -7.53 24.33
N ASP A 884 2.82 -7.82 24.69
CA ASP A 884 3.98 -7.23 24.02
C ASP A 884 4.12 -7.78 22.59
N LEU A 885 4.16 -6.86 21.62
CA LEU A 885 4.21 -7.17 20.21
C LEU A 885 5.66 -7.55 19.82
N PRO A 886 5.91 -8.70 19.16
CA PRO A 886 7.26 -9.08 18.74
C PRO A 886 7.95 -7.95 17.98
N ALA A 887 9.25 -7.72 18.24
CA ALA A 887 9.99 -6.57 17.70
C ALA A 887 9.87 -6.44 16.16
N VAL A 888 9.91 -7.57 15.45
CA VAL A 888 9.75 -7.63 13.99
C VAL A 888 8.38 -7.11 13.51
N LEU A 889 7.32 -7.23 14.32
CA LEU A 889 5.98 -6.76 13.94
C LEU A 889 5.74 -5.29 14.33
N ARG A 890 6.65 -4.64 15.07
CA ARG A 890 6.48 -3.25 15.54
C ARG A 890 6.25 -2.25 14.38
N GLY A 891 6.80 -2.54 13.18
CA GLY A 891 6.56 -1.77 11.96
C GLY A 891 5.10 -1.75 11.49
N LEU A 892 4.29 -2.74 11.89
CA LEU A 892 2.87 -2.82 11.58
C LEU A 892 1.97 -2.10 12.60
N ALA A 893 2.51 -1.76 13.78
CA ALA A 893 1.75 -1.21 14.91
C ALA A 893 1.90 0.33 15.10
N ALA A 894 2.78 0.98 14.34
CA ALA A 894 3.19 2.38 14.50
C ALA A 894 2.09 3.45 14.26
N GLY A 895 0.81 3.07 14.18
CA GLY A 895 -0.35 3.97 14.14
C GLY A 895 -1.07 4.16 15.49
N ARG A 896 -0.62 3.52 16.59
CA ARG A 896 -1.28 3.61 17.91
C ARG A 896 -0.32 4.10 19.00
N THR A 897 -0.33 5.39 19.29
CA THR A 897 0.17 5.87 20.59
C THR A 897 -0.74 5.33 21.69
N ARG A 898 -0.18 4.51 22.59
CA ARG A 898 -0.86 4.00 23.80
C ARG A 898 -1.23 5.20 24.68
N ARG A 899 -2.51 5.58 24.75
CA ARG A 899 -3.02 6.44 25.84
C ARG A 899 -3.11 5.58 27.10
N ARG A 900 -2.34 5.96 28.14
CA ARG A 900 -2.52 5.41 29.50
C ARG A 900 -3.85 5.92 30.03
N THR A 901 -4.75 5.01 30.39
CA THR A 901 -5.87 5.29 31.28
C THR A 901 -5.32 5.54 32.68
N ALA A 902 -5.66 6.68 33.28
CA ALA A 902 -5.42 6.91 34.70
C ALA A 902 -6.34 5.96 35.50
N GLU A 903 -5.74 5.02 36.23
CA GLU A 903 -6.46 4.24 37.23
C GLU A 903 -6.87 5.18 38.36
N GLY A 904 -8.18 5.39 38.51
CA GLY A 904 -8.76 6.00 39.70
C GLY A 904 -8.45 5.12 40.90
N GLY A 905 -7.55 5.59 41.77
CA GLY A 905 -7.19 4.89 43.00
C GLY A 905 -8.42 4.65 43.90
N PRO A 906 -8.48 3.53 44.63
CA PRO A 906 -9.59 3.25 45.53
C PRO A 906 -9.60 4.25 46.68
N SER A 907 -10.70 4.98 46.84
CA SER A 907 -10.97 5.77 48.03
C SER A 907 -11.10 4.84 49.23
N ALA A 908 -10.05 4.74 50.04
CA ALA A 908 -10.07 4.06 51.31
C ALA A 908 -11.03 4.79 52.27
N SER A 909 -12.02 4.05 52.73
CA SER A 909 -12.83 4.36 53.89
C SER A 909 -11.96 4.44 55.15
N GLY A 910 -11.93 5.62 55.77
CA GLY A 910 -11.43 5.84 57.12
C GLY A 910 -12.55 6.37 58.00
N LEU A 911 -13.28 5.46 58.64
CA LEU A 911 -14.13 5.75 59.79
C LEU A 911 -13.25 6.20 60.96
N ALA A 912 -13.50 7.41 61.47
CA ALA A 912 -13.35 7.69 62.89
C ALA A 912 -14.73 7.42 63.52
N GLY A 913 -14.78 6.36 64.33
CA GLY A 913 -15.95 5.81 65.01
C GLY A 913 -15.69 4.37 65.38
#